data_AF-A0A2A6NRN9-F1
#
_entry.id   AF-A0A2A6NRN9-F1
#
_cell.length_a   1.000
_cell.length_b   1.000
_cell.length_c   1.000
_cell.angle_alpha   90.00
_cell.angle_beta   90.00
_cell.angle_gamma   90.00
#
_symmetry.space_group_name_H-M   'P 1'
#
loop_
_entity.id
_entity.type
_entity.pdbx_description
1 polymer ?
#
loop_
_entity_poly.entity_id
_entity_poly.type
_entity_poly.pdbx_seq_one_letter_code
_entity_poly.pdbx_strand_id
1 'polypeptide(L)'
;MNHTATYSPDDNKLRLYPAHRLDAEEYARVKAAGFKWAPRQELFVKPTWSPEAEDLLIDLAGEIGDEDTSLVDRAEQRADRFEDYSDKRLADAERARKTVDEIAERFYMGQPILVGHHSERSARKDKERMDNGMRKALKLWDTSNYWTARAAGAIAHAKYKELPAVRHRRIKTIESDKRKLEKSTAENERQLKAWRIVASITDAEKQRSTGLTVANVGGYWSMSFPLADYPRDPPASQYEGPMGLWSAIDGNVITAATAAELAIAGLERSAPRKARWIAHYDNRLAYERAMLAEQIGTEASANPLADRFAFAVGGQVHAGRYDEWLTVTKVNRGANGSVSSITTTTPAGSRNKLARWRVESVRDYQAPSEETVAAAKAASKLPPLCNYPGDDFARLTQDEYDKVPKDYRGYRPRAATETVGAHRTRVAIGAYAFRGTCDPNKRHSYAGVFITDAKRVDPPKVVPAPEPQEPAEFVAEYVAPPAVDLDATLGTIAEIMAEPSPVESVPEVVPVAPAESLRHLPDTADLPAPTAADTFEAMRAMLRGGGVQVVVAPQLFATPPTLATDVIEAADIQPGHLVLEPNAGTGALVYPALERGASVTAVEINDVLARTLGLDRRIYLTVRLDFLTLEPSDEWMFDRVVMNPPFERGADIKHIEHARRFLRPGGRLVAICADGPRQRAKLEPIAAEYRALPAGSFKAAGTMVNTALVVIDGPPPG
;
A
#
# COMPACT_ATOMS: atom_id res chain seq x y z
N MET A 1 -43.43 -4.22 -11.96
CA MET A 1 -42.26 -3.51 -11.39
C MET A 1 -41.44 -3.01 -12.55
N ASN A 2 -41.11 -1.73 -12.56
CA ASN A 2 -40.28 -1.14 -13.61
C ASN A 2 -38.80 -1.39 -13.28
N HIS A 3 -37.93 -1.36 -14.29
CA HIS A 3 -36.49 -1.34 -14.04
C HIS A 3 -36.10 -0.06 -13.29
N THR A 4 -35.04 -0.10 -12.49
CA THR A 4 -34.47 1.10 -11.86
C THR A 4 -33.04 1.31 -12.32
N ALA A 5 -32.59 2.57 -12.37
CA ALA A 5 -31.26 2.92 -12.83
C ALA A 5 -30.60 3.88 -11.85
N THR A 6 -29.28 3.76 -11.67
CA THR A 6 -28.52 4.62 -10.75
C THR A 6 -27.20 5.10 -11.35
N TYR A 7 -26.73 6.22 -10.84
CA TYR A 7 -25.42 6.79 -11.15
C TYR A 7 -24.58 7.01 -9.87
N SER A 8 -23.27 6.87 -9.97
CA SER A 8 -22.34 7.18 -8.87
C SER A 8 -21.23 8.11 -9.36
N PRO A 9 -21.18 9.39 -8.92
CA PRO A 9 -20.12 10.33 -9.30
C PRO A 9 -18.70 9.83 -8.98
N ASP A 10 -18.58 9.07 -7.90
CA ASP A 10 -17.37 8.55 -7.29
C ASP A 10 -16.64 7.48 -8.12
N ASP A 11 -17.38 6.70 -8.92
CA ASP A 11 -16.80 5.77 -9.90
C ASP A 11 -17.22 6.00 -11.36
N ASN A 12 -18.02 7.03 -11.63
CA ASN A 12 -18.49 7.44 -12.95
C ASN A 12 -19.27 6.34 -13.70
N LYS A 13 -19.91 5.42 -12.97
CA LYS A 13 -20.65 4.29 -13.56
C LYS A 13 -22.15 4.50 -13.50
N LEU A 14 -22.79 4.01 -14.55
CA LEU A 14 -24.22 3.82 -14.64
C LEU A 14 -24.56 2.35 -14.35
N ARG A 15 -25.65 2.10 -13.63
CA ARG A 15 -26.17 0.76 -13.34
C ARG A 15 -27.64 0.69 -13.74
N LEU A 16 -28.07 -0.49 -14.20
CA LEU A 16 -29.46 -0.86 -14.45
C LEU A 16 -29.77 -2.08 -13.61
N TYR A 17 -30.79 -1.98 -12.77
CA TYR A 17 -31.35 -3.05 -11.96
C TYR A 17 -32.62 -3.56 -12.66
N PRO A 18 -32.55 -4.68 -13.40
CA PRO A 18 -33.67 -5.16 -14.18
C PRO A 18 -34.69 -5.86 -13.28
N ALA A 19 -35.88 -5.29 -13.13
CA ALA A 19 -36.98 -5.89 -12.36
C ALA A 19 -37.47 -7.27 -12.87
N HIS A 20 -37.08 -7.66 -14.09
CA HIS A 20 -37.33 -8.97 -14.68
C HIS A 20 -36.26 -9.23 -15.76
N ARG A 21 -36.17 -10.46 -16.26
CA ARG A 21 -35.23 -10.81 -17.33
C ARG A 21 -35.57 -10.05 -18.61
N LEU A 22 -34.65 -9.18 -19.05
CA LEU A 22 -34.73 -8.47 -20.34
C LEU A 22 -34.95 -9.44 -21.50
N ASP A 23 -35.73 -9.01 -22.49
CA ASP A 23 -35.90 -9.76 -23.73
C ASP A 23 -34.64 -9.69 -24.63
N ALA A 24 -34.70 -10.34 -25.81
CA ALA A 24 -33.55 -10.42 -26.70
C ALA A 24 -33.18 -9.07 -27.35
N GLU A 25 -34.16 -8.20 -27.60
CA GLU A 25 -33.97 -6.88 -28.20
C GLU A 25 -33.48 -5.88 -27.17
N GLU A 26 -34.13 -5.80 -26.00
CA GLU A 26 -33.68 -5.00 -24.86
C GLU A 26 -32.25 -5.35 -24.44
N TYR A 27 -31.95 -6.66 -24.31
CA TYR A 27 -30.61 -7.13 -23.98
C TYR A 27 -29.59 -6.72 -25.05
N ALA A 28 -29.96 -6.76 -26.34
CA ALA A 28 -29.10 -6.28 -27.42
C ALA A 28 -28.87 -4.77 -27.34
N ARG A 29 -29.91 -3.96 -27.07
CA ARG A 29 -29.80 -2.50 -26.86
C ARG A 29 -28.87 -2.16 -25.69
N VAL A 30 -29.09 -2.79 -24.52
CA VAL A 30 -28.26 -2.64 -23.31
C VAL A 30 -26.80 -3.03 -23.57
N LYS A 31 -26.57 -4.15 -24.27
CA LYS A 31 -25.22 -4.60 -24.63
C LYS A 31 -24.54 -3.66 -25.65
N ALA A 32 -25.28 -3.15 -26.64
CA ALA A 32 -24.77 -2.19 -27.63
C ALA A 32 -24.39 -0.85 -27.00
N ALA A 33 -25.16 -0.39 -26.00
CA ALA A 33 -24.81 0.77 -25.18
C ALA A 33 -23.59 0.54 -24.24
N GLY A 34 -23.01 -0.67 -24.23
CA GLY A 34 -21.75 -0.99 -23.54
C GLY A 34 -21.90 -1.42 -22.08
N PHE A 35 -23.13 -1.76 -21.64
CA PHE A 35 -23.35 -2.35 -20.33
C PHE A 35 -22.88 -3.81 -20.27
N LYS A 36 -22.48 -4.27 -19.08
CA LYS A 36 -22.02 -5.63 -18.81
C LYS A 36 -22.83 -6.23 -17.66
N TRP A 37 -23.35 -7.45 -17.86
CA TRP A 37 -24.06 -8.19 -16.82
C TRP A 37 -23.12 -8.57 -15.66
N ALA A 38 -23.53 -8.29 -14.43
CA ALA A 38 -22.83 -8.63 -13.21
C ALA A 38 -23.64 -9.70 -12.44
N PRO A 39 -23.48 -11.00 -12.76
CA PRO A 39 -24.40 -12.06 -12.32
C PRO A 39 -24.48 -12.28 -10.81
N ARG A 40 -23.48 -11.81 -10.03
CA ARG A 40 -23.48 -11.87 -8.55
C ARG A 40 -24.17 -10.68 -7.88
N GLN A 41 -24.53 -9.66 -8.65
CA GLN A 41 -25.22 -8.44 -8.20
C GLN A 41 -26.54 -8.23 -8.96
N GLU A 42 -26.89 -9.16 -9.85
CA GLU A 42 -28.12 -9.20 -10.65
C GLU A 42 -28.46 -7.90 -11.39
N LEU A 43 -27.42 -7.16 -11.80
CA LEU A 43 -27.52 -5.85 -12.44
C LEU A 43 -26.60 -5.73 -13.66
N PHE A 44 -26.86 -4.74 -14.51
CA PHE A 44 -25.99 -4.35 -15.62
C PHE A 44 -25.17 -3.12 -15.26
N VAL A 45 -23.84 -3.14 -15.48
CA VAL A 45 -22.94 -2.00 -15.24
C VAL A 45 -22.37 -1.46 -16.54
N LYS A 46 -22.46 -0.15 -16.77
CA LYS A 46 -21.60 0.55 -17.74
C LYS A 46 -20.41 1.20 -17.01
N PRO A 47 -19.14 0.86 -17.36
CA PRO A 47 -17.97 1.33 -16.63
C PRO A 47 -17.70 2.85 -16.67
N THR A 48 -18.39 3.60 -17.51
CA THR A 48 -18.22 5.05 -17.72
C THR A 48 -19.52 5.60 -18.28
N TRP A 49 -20.05 6.67 -17.69
CA TRP A 49 -21.19 7.42 -18.23
C TRP A 49 -21.00 7.77 -19.72
N SER A 50 -22.09 7.82 -20.50
CA SER A 50 -22.10 8.48 -21.80
C SER A 50 -23.53 8.94 -22.13
N PRO A 51 -23.70 9.98 -22.97
CA PRO A 51 -25.01 10.46 -23.42
C PRO A 51 -25.97 9.34 -23.84
N GLU A 52 -25.53 8.44 -24.72
CA GLU A 52 -26.37 7.36 -25.26
C GLU A 52 -26.78 6.31 -24.21
N ALA A 53 -26.04 6.20 -23.12
CA ALA A 53 -26.36 5.27 -22.03
C ALA A 53 -27.20 5.92 -20.93
N GLU A 54 -27.09 7.23 -20.75
CA GLU A 54 -28.06 8.01 -19.98
C GLU A 54 -29.42 7.97 -20.67
N ASP A 55 -29.47 8.23 -21.98
CA ASP A 55 -30.70 8.19 -22.79
C ASP A 55 -31.38 6.80 -22.71
N LEU A 56 -30.61 5.71 -22.84
CA LEU A 56 -31.15 4.36 -22.73
C LEU A 56 -31.67 4.03 -21.33
N LEU A 57 -31.06 4.56 -20.27
CA LEU A 57 -31.55 4.30 -18.90
C LEU A 57 -32.80 5.11 -18.59
N ILE A 58 -32.90 6.35 -19.08
CA ILE A 58 -34.12 7.15 -18.98
C ILE A 58 -35.27 6.45 -19.74
N ASP A 59 -35.00 5.89 -20.92
CA ASP A 59 -35.97 5.09 -21.70
C ASP A 59 -36.45 3.83 -20.95
N LEU A 60 -35.54 3.06 -20.33
CA LEU A 60 -35.87 1.79 -19.67
C LEU A 60 -36.37 1.91 -18.22
N ALA A 61 -35.95 2.94 -17.49
CA ALA A 61 -36.23 3.12 -16.05
C ALA A 61 -36.99 4.41 -15.70
N GLY A 62 -37.22 5.30 -16.66
CA GLY A 62 -37.87 6.60 -16.47
C GLY A 62 -36.93 7.67 -15.90
N GLU A 63 -36.16 7.34 -14.87
CA GLU A 63 -35.18 8.23 -14.24
C GLU A 63 -33.89 7.50 -13.84
N ILE A 64 -32.85 8.28 -13.52
CA ILE A 64 -31.58 7.77 -12.99
C ILE A 64 -31.39 8.38 -11.60
N GLY A 65 -31.56 7.56 -10.57
CA GLY A 65 -31.33 7.96 -9.18
C GLY A 65 -29.85 8.02 -8.82
N ASP A 66 -29.57 8.50 -7.61
CA ASP A 66 -28.26 8.30 -6.99
C ASP A 66 -28.06 6.81 -6.62
N GLU A 67 -26.80 6.38 -6.57
CA GLU A 67 -26.45 5.04 -6.10
C GLU A 67 -26.39 5.02 -4.58
N ASP A 68 -27.41 4.41 -3.96
CA ASP A 68 -27.60 4.31 -2.50
C ASP A 68 -26.41 3.69 -1.74
N THR A 69 -25.54 2.92 -2.43
CA THR A 69 -24.39 2.26 -1.80
C THR A 69 -23.08 3.03 -2.00
N SER A 70 -22.38 3.32 -0.92
CA SER A 70 -21.09 4.01 -0.92
C SER A 70 -19.98 3.19 -1.60
N LEU A 71 -18.82 3.81 -1.84
CA LEU A 71 -17.64 3.07 -2.30
C LEU A 71 -17.14 2.05 -1.27
N VAL A 72 -17.36 2.30 0.02
CA VAL A 72 -16.95 1.43 1.12
C VAL A 72 -17.90 0.24 1.24
N ASP A 73 -19.22 0.46 1.30
CA ASP A 73 -20.21 -0.62 1.43
C ASP A 73 -20.08 -1.62 0.28
N ARG A 74 -19.88 -1.12 -0.96
CA ARG A 74 -19.64 -1.98 -2.14
C ARG A 74 -18.30 -2.72 -2.12
N ALA A 75 -17.32 -2.22 -1.36
CA ALA A 75 -16.05 -2.89 -1.16
C ALA A 75 -16.10 -3.91 -0.02
N GLU A 76 -16.89 -3.65 1.03
CA GLU A 76 -17.19 -4.57 2.14
C GLU A 76 -18.02 -5.75 1.63
N GLN A 77 -19.18 -5.52 1.01
CA GLN A 77 -19.96 -6.57 0.32
C GLN A 77 -19.13 -7.40 -0.68
N ARG A 78 -18.04 -6.83 -1.21
CA ARG A 78 -17.11 -7.51 -2.11
C ARG A 78 -16.03 -8.30 -1.35
N ALA A 79 -15.58 -7.80 -0.21
CA ALA A 79 -14.68 -8.50 0.71
C ALA A 79 -15.41 -9.70 1.32
N ASP A 80 -16.62 -9.54 1.82
CA ASP A 80 -17.47 -10.62 2.35
C ASP A 80 -17.57 -11.77 1.33
N ARG A 81 -17.92 -11.45 0.08
CA ARG A 81 -17.99 -12.46 -1.01
C ARG A 81 -16.64 -13.11 -1.34
N PHE A 82 -15.51 -12.50 -1.00
CA PHE A 82 -14.18 -13.08 -1.17
C PHE A 82 -13.76 -13.90 0.05
N GLU A 83 -14.14 -13.52 1.26
CA GLU A 83 -13.99 -14.32 2.49
C GLU A 83 -14.82 -15.60 2.38
N ASP A 84 -16.06 -15.46 1.93
CA ASP A 84 -16.99 -16.54 1.59
C ASP A 84 -16.47 -17.47 0.46
N TYR A 85 -15.50 -17.04 -0.35
CA TYR A 85 -14.76 -17.87 -1.31
C TYR A 85 -13.45 -18.44 -0.71
N SER A 86 -12.79 -17.72 0.18
CA SER A 86 -11.65 -18.18 0.98
C SER A 86 -12.08 -19.40 1.80
N ASP A 87 -13.09 -19.25 2.66
CA ASP A 87 -13.51 -20.28 3.61
C ASP A 87 -13.95 -21.57 2.92
N LYS A 88 -14.65 -21.46 1.78
CA LYS A 88 -15.02 -22.63 0.96
C LYS A 88 -13.79 -23.35 0.40
N ARG A 89 -12.72 -22.61 0.07
CA ARG A 89 -11.45 -23.17 -0.44
C ARG A 89 -10.53 -23.68 0.66
N LEU A 90 -10.53 -23.05 1.83
CA LEU A 90 -9.89 -23.59 3.03
C LEU A 90 -10.53 -24.92 3.43
N ALA A 91 -11.86 -24.98 3.51
CA ALA A 91 -12.59 -26.21 3.81
C ALA A 91 -12.39 -27.30 2.72
N ASP A 92 -12.27 -26.93 1.44
CA ASP A 92 -11.86 -27.87 0.37
C ASP A 92 -10.43 -28.39 0.60
N ALA A 93 -9.49 -27.52 1.01
CA ALA A 93 -8.10 -27.87 1.28
C ALA A 93 -7.96 -28.81 2.48
N GLU A 94 -8.67 -28.52 3.58
CA GLU A 94 -8.72 -29.35 4.78
C GLU A 94 -9.33 -30.74 4.50
N ARG A 95 -10.42 -30.80 3.72
CA ARG A 95 -10.98 -32.09 3.25
C ARG A 95 -9.95 -32.86 2.43
N ALA A 96 -9.26 -32.20 1.50
CA ALA A 96 -8.22 -32.84 0.70
C ALA A 96 -7.03 -33.31 1.55
N ARG A 97 -6.62 -32.54 2.58
CA ARG A 97 -5.59 -32.94 3.55
C ARG A 97 -6.05 -34.17 4.35
N LYS A 98 -7.25 -34.15 4.93
CA LYS A 98 -7.81 -35.29 5.68
C LYS A 98 -7.82 -36.58 4.84
N THR A 99 -8.17 -36.51 3.56
CA THR A 99 -8.09 -37.68 2.65
C THR A 99 -6.65 -38.17 2.45
N VAL A 100 -5.65 -37.29 2.46
CA VAL A 100 -4.24 -37.71 2.42
C VAL A 100 -3.81 -38.32 3.75
N ASP A 101 -4.23 -37.74 4.88
CA ASP A 101 -3.97 -38.24 6.23
C ASP A 101 -4.54 -39.66 6.41
N GLU A 102 -5.79 -39.89 5.98
CA GLU A 102 -6.46 -41.21 5.97
C GLU A 102 -5.72 -42.25 5.09
N ILE A 103 -5.10 -41.85 3.98
CA ILE A 103 -4.27 -42.75 3.15
C ILE A 103 -2.88 -42.95 3.80
N ALA A 104 -2.37 -41.94 4.54
CA ALA A 104 -1.10 -42.01 5.26
C ALA A 104 -1.14 -43.03 6.41
N GLU A 105 -2.29 -43.25 7.05
CA GLU A 105 -2.48 -44.28 8.08
C GLU A 105 -2.04 -45.68 7.61
N ARG A 106 -2.18 -46.00 6.31
CA ARG A 106 -1.70 -47.26 5.73
C ARG A 106 -0.17 -47.46 5.84
N PHE A 107 0.57 -46.35 5.97
CA PHE A 107 2.03 -46.30 6.07
C PHE A 107 2.50 -45.92 7.49
N TYR A 108 1.57 -45.88 8.45
CA TYR A 108 1.85 -45.62 9.86
C TYR A 108 2.90 -46.61 10.41
N MET A 109 3.75 -46.12 11.31
CA MET A 109 4.99 -46.81 11.76
C MET A 109 6.02 -47.10 10.66
N GLY A 110 6.01 -46.36 9.55
CA GLY A 110 7.14 -46.33 8.60
C GLY A 110 7.36 -47.63 7.83
N GLN A 111 6.31 -48.44 7.64
CA GLN A 111 6.40 -49.70 6.91
C GLN A 111 6.94 -49.47 5.48
N PRO A 112 8.11 -50.02 5.12
CA PRO A 112 8.68 -49.82 3.80
C PRO A 112 7.83 -50.50 2.72
N ILE A 113 7.82 -49.94 1.52
CA ILE A 113 7.17 -50.59 0.37
C ILE A 113 7.97 -51.86 0.04
N LEU A 114 7.41 -53.01 0.40
CA LEU A 114 8.02 -54.33 0.19
C LEU A 114 8.06 -54.66 -1.31
N VAL A 115 9.23 -54.49 -1.93
CA VAL A 115 9.47 -54.78 -3.34
C VAL A 115 9.35 -56.29 -3.61
N GLY A 116 8.57 -56.67 -4.62
CA GLY A 116 8.30 -58.06 -4.96
C GLY A 116 7.17 -58.72 -4.15
N HIS A 117 6.57 -58.02 -3.18
CA HIS A 117 5.43 -58.53 -2.41
C HIS A 117 4.10 -58.21 -3.10
N HIS A 118 3.07 -59.04 -2.90
CA HIS A 118 1.76 -58.88 -3.57
C HIS A 118 1.06 -57.54 -3.25
N SER A 119 1.41 -56.88 -2.15
CA SER A 119 0.90 -55.57 -1.74
C SER A 119 1.57 -54.37 -2.45
N GLU A 120 2.73 -54.56 -3.12
CA GLU A 120 3.55 -53.49 -3.69
C GLU A 120 2.76 -52.57 -4.64
N ARG A 121 1.98 -53.17 -5.56
CA ARG A 121 1.20 -52.43 -6.56
C ARG A 121 0.13 -51.54 -5.93
N SER A 122 -0.38 -51.92 -4.75
CA SER A 122 -1.32 -51.06 -4.00
C SER A 122 -0.58 -49.94 -3.30
N ALA A 123 0.52 -50.26 -2.61
CA ALA A 123 1.33 -49.27 -1.87
C ALA A 123 1.87 -48.16 -2.80
N ARG A 124 2.37 -48.50 -4.00
CA ARG A 124 2.82 -47.51 -5.00
C ARG A 124 1.67 -46.58 -5.45
N LYS A 125 0.47 -47.14 -5.68
CA LYS A 125 -0.73 -46.35 -6.05
C LYS A 125 -1.20 -45.44 -4.92
N ASP A 126 -1.10 -45.89 -3.67
CA ASP A 126 -1.50 -45.08 -2.51
C ASP A 126 -0.51 -43.93 -2.29
N LYS A 127 0.80 -44.13 -2.46
CA LYS A 127 1.77 -43.02 -2.50
C LYS A 127 1.45 -42.00 -3.60
N GLU A 128 1.12 -42.45 -4.82
CA GLU A 128 0.74 -41.56 -5.92
C GLU A 128 -0.55 -40.76 -5.61
N ARG A 129 -1.54 -41.40 -4.98
CA ARG A 129 -2.77 -40.74 -4.50
C ARG A 129 -2.45 -39.70 -3.42
N MET A 130 -1.56 -40.00 -2.48
CA MET A 130 -1.12 -39.05 -1.45
C MET A 130 -0.42 -37.85 -2.08
N ASP A 131 0.57 -38.04 -2.96
CA ASP A 131 1.27 -36.94 -3.64
C ASP A 131 0.30 -36.05 -4.46
N ASN A 132 -0.72 -36.65 -5.09
CA ASN A 132 -1.74 -35.91 -5.84
C ASN A 132 -2.75 -35.18 -4.93
N GLY A 133 -3.19 -35.80 -3.84
CA GLY A 133 -4.05 -35.17 -2.82
C GLY A 133 -3.33 -34.01 -2.11
N MET A 134 -2.04 -34.20 -1.82
CA MET A 134 -1.12 -33.22 -1.24
C MET A 134 -1.01 -31.97 -2.13
N ARG A 135 -0.71 -32.14 -3.44
CA ARG A 135 -0.73 -31.05 -4.43
C ARG A 135 -2.09 -30.35 -4.52
N LYS A 136 -3.18 -31.11 -4.48
CA LYS A 136 -4.55 -30.58 -4.52
C LYS A 136 -4.86 -29.71 -3.31
N ALA A 137 -4.54 -30.18 -2.11
CA ALA A 137 -4.75 -29.47 -0.85
C ALA A 137 -3.99 -28.14 -0.83
N LEU A 138 -2.70 -28.15 -1.21
CA LEU A 138 -1.89 -26.93 -1.34
C LEU A 138 -2.47 -25.92 -2.33
N LYS A 139 -2.88 -26.37 -3.53
CA LYS A 139 -3.48 -25.49 -4.54
C LYS A 139 -4.77 -24.85 -4.03
N LEU A 140 -5.58 -25.57 -3.25
CA LEU A 140 -6.81 -25.06 -2.66
C LEU A 140 -6.52 -24.04 -1.54
N TRP A 141 -5.53 -24.31 -0.69
CA TRP A 141 -5.07 -23.37 0.34
C TRP A 141 -4.45 -22.09 -0.26
N ASP A 142 -3.57 -22.20 -1.27
CA ASP A 142 -3.04 -21.05 -2.01
C ASP A 142 -4.17 -20.22 -2.66
N THR A 143 -5.23 -20.90 -3.14
CA THR A 143 -6.43 -20.23 -3.66
C THR A 143 -7.21 -19.52 -2.55
N SER A 144 -7.26 -20.07 -1.33
CA SER A 144 -7.86 -19.44 -0.16
C SER A 144 -7.12 -18.14 0.19
N ASN A 145 -5.81 -18.22 0.41
CA ASN A 145 -4.95 -17.08 0.73
C ASN A 145 -5.05 -15.97 -0.33
N TYR A 146 -5.13 -16.34 -1.61
CA TYR A 146 -5.40 -15.39 -2.69
C TYR A 146 -6.72 -14.63 -2.48
N TRP A 147 -7.82 -15.31 -2.12
CA TRP A 147 -9.09 -14.63 -1.86
C TRP A 147 -9.06 -13.77 -0.60
N THR A 148 -8.41 -14.22 0.49
CA THR A 148 -8.19 -13.41 1.70
C THR A 148 -7.44 -12.10 1.38
N ALA A 149 -6.34 -12.18 0.63
CA ALA A 149 -5.59 -11.00 0.19
C ALA A 149 -6.42 -10.09 -0.74
N ARG A 150 -7.33 -10.67 -1.54
CA ARG A 150 -8.24 -9.90 -2.41
C ARG A 150 -9.39 -9.24 -1.65
N ALA A 151 -9.83 -9.79 -0.52
CA ALA A 151 -10.79 -9.18 0.39
C ALA A 151 -10.20 -7.92 1.04
N ALA A 152 -9.08 -8.08 1.76
CA ALA A 152 -8.34 -6.97 2.36
C ALA A 152 -7.95 -5.90 1.33
N GLY A 153 -7.51 -6.32 0.14
CA GLY A 153 -7.18 -5.42 -0.98
C GLY A 153 -8.39 -4.66 -1.56
N ALA A 154 -9.61 -5.18 -1.45
CA ALA A 154 -10.82 -4.47 -1.88
C ALA A 154 -11.14 -3.30 -0.94
N ILE A 155 -11.13 -3.55 0.38
CA ILE A 155 -11.37 -2.54 1.43
C ILE A 155 -10.28 -1.46 1.38
N ALA A 156 -9.00 -1.86 1.35
CA ALA A 156 -7.88 -0.94 1.29
C ALA A 156 -7.92 -0.02 0.04
N HIS A 157 -8.37 -0.55 -1.10
CA HIS A 157 -8.54 0.22 -2.33
C HIS A 157 -9.73 1.21 -2.27
N ALA A 158 -10.80 0.89 -1.54
CA ALA A 158 -11.89 1.85 -1.30
C ALA A 158 -11.40 3.00 -0.41
N LYS A 159 -10.83 2.70 0.75
CA LYS A 159 -10.23 3.70 1.67
C LYS A 159 -9.17 4.56 0.97
N TYR A 160 -8.35 3.97 0.09
CA TYR A 160 -7.39 4.72 -0.74
C TYR A 160 -8.07 5.73 -1.68
N LYS A 161 -9.20 5.38 -2.30
CA LYS A 161 -9.92 6.26 -3.22
C LYS A 161 -10.53 7.49 -2.55
N GLU A 162 -10.83 7.39 -1.27
CA GLU A 162 -11.40 8.45 -0.44
C GLU A 162 -10.34 9.41 0.10
N LEU A 163 -9.04 9.07 0.06
CA LEU A 163 -7.99 9.97 0.54
C LEU A 163 -8.05 11.35 -0.16
N PRO A 164 -7.94 12.48 0.57
CA PRO A 164 -8.05 13.83 0.00
C PRO A 164 -7.10 14.07 -1.19
N ALA A 165 -5.88 13.54 -1.09
CA ALA A 165 -4.87 13.62 -2.14
C ALA A 165 -5.24 12.83 -3.42
N VAL A 166 -6.02 11.76 -3.30
CA VAL A 166 -6.50 10.95 -4.43
C VAL A 166 -7.73 11.61 -5.07
N ARG A 167 -8.67 12.11 -4.26
CA ARG A 167 -9.81 12.91 -4.74
C ARG A 167 -9.34 14.18 -5.49
N HIS A 168 -8.36 14.91 -4.96
CA HIS A 168 -7.75 16.07 -5.64
C HIS A 168 -7.07 15.71 -6.99
N ARG A 169 -6.40 14.56 -7.10
CA ARG A 169 -5.84 14.09 -8.39
C ARG A 169 -6.94 13.79 -9.40
N ARG A 170 -8.07 13.23 -8.93
CA ARG A 170 -9.26 12.96 -9.75
C ARG A 170 -9.86 14.27 -10.30
N ILE A 171 -10.02 15.29 -9.45
CA ILE A 171 -10.44 16.65 -9.85
C ILE A 171 -9.54 17.18 -10.99
N LYS A 172 -8.21 17.18 -10.80
CA LYS A 172 -7.24 17.62 -11.83
C LYS A 172 -7.38 16.88 -13.15
N THR A 173 -7.69 15.58 -13.12
CA THR A 173 -7.92 14.78 -14.34
C THR A 173 -9.20 15.23 -15.04
N ILE A 174 -10.30 15.37 -14.31
CA ILE A 174 -11.59 15.84 -14.85
C ILE A 174 -11.45 17.27 -15.42
N GLU A 175 -10.79 18.18 -14.70
CA GLU A 175 -10.47 19.53 -15.20
C GLU A 175 -9.58 19.50 -16.46
N SER A 176 -8.66 18.54 -16.57
CA SER A 176 -7.85 18.40 -17.78
C SER A 176 -8.66 17.87 -18.96
N ASP A 177 -9.61 16.97 -18.73
CA ASP A 177 -10.42 16.37 -19.79
C ASP A 177 -11.53 17.32 -20.25
N LYS A 178 -12.16 18.06 -19.32
CA LYS A 178 -13.03 19.20 -19.64
C LYS A 178 -12.29 20.22 -20.52
N ARG A 179 -11.09 20.68 -20.14
CA ARG A 179 -10.32 21.66 -20.94
C ARG A 179 -9.92 21.16 -22.32
N LYS A 180 -9.60 19.87 -22.48
CA LYS A 180 -9.37 19.27 -23.81
C LYS A 180 -10.64 19.34 -24.67
N LEU A 181 -11.79 19.03 -24.07
CA LEU A 181 -13.07 19.02 -24.73
C LEU A 181 -13.53 20.43 -25.10
N GLU A 182 -13.45 21.40 -24.19
CA GLU A 182 -13.71 22.83 -24.44
C GLU A 182 -12.85 23.37 -25.59
N LYS A 183 -11.54 23.08 -25.59
CA LYS A 183 -10.65 23.46 -26.70
C LYS A 183 -11.11 22.82 -28.02
N SER A 184 -11.56 21.57 -28.00
CA SER A 184 -12.09 20.89 -29.19
C SER A 184 -13.45 21.43 -29.63
N THR A 185 -14.30 21.92 -28.71
CA THR A 185 -15.55 22.60 -29.04
C THR A 185 -15.28 23.96 -29.69
N ALA A 186 -14.40 24.77 -29.11
CA ALA A 186 -14.00 26.06 -29.68
C ALA A 186 -13.35 25.92 -31.06
N GLU A 187 -12.59 24.85 -31.31
CA GLU A 187 -12.06 24.56 -32.64
C GLU A 187 -13.16 24.11 -33.61
N ASN A 188 -14.08 23.22 -33.18
CA ASN A 188 -15.25 22.86 -33.99
C ASN A 188 -16.09 24.07 -34.39
N GLU A 189 -16.28 25.06 -33.50
CA GLU A 189 -17.02 26.29 -33.81
C GLU A 189 -16.31 27.17 -34.85
N ARG A 190 -14.96 27.23 -34.82
CA ARG A 190 -14.17 27.92 -35.84
C ARG A 190 -14.29 27.22 -37.20
N GLN A 191 -14.16 25.90 -37.21
CA GLN A 191 -14.34 25.08 -38.41
C GLN A 191 -15.76 25.24 -38.97
N LEU A 192 -16.79 25.23 -38.12
CA LEU A 192 -18.19 25.39 -38.54
C LEU A 192 -18.42 26.77 -39.18
N LYS A 193 -17.84 27.83 -38.62
CA LYS A 193 -17.87 29.18 -39.22
C LYS A 193 -17.14 29.21 -40.57
N ALA A 194 -15.96 28.60 -40.66
CA ALA A 194 -15.18 28.54 -41.90
C ALA A 194 -15.90 27.76 -43.02
N TRP A 195 -16.47 26.59 -42.73
CA TRP A 195 -17.22 25.80 -43.71
C TRP A 195 -18.54 26.46 -44.12
N ARG A 196 -19.23 27.17 -43.22
CA ARG A 196 -20.39 28.01 -43.58
C ARG A 196 -20.01 29.16 -44.51
N ILE A 197 -18.83 29.75 -44.36
CA ILE A 197 -18.31 30.73 -45.33
C ILE A 197 -18.09 30.07 -46.70
N VAL A 198 -17.44 28.90 -46.77
CA VAL A 198 -17.26 28.15 -48.03
C VAL A 198 -18.61 27.87 -48.71
N ALA A 199 -19.61 27.39 -47.97
CA ALA A 199 -20.96 27.12 -48.48
C ALA A 199 -21.66 28.39 -49.03
N SER A 200 -21.33 29.58 -48.52
CA SER A 200 -21.90 30.86 -48.99
C SER A 200 -21.25 31.45 -50.25
N ILE A 201 -20.10 30.92 -50.69
CA ILE A 201 -19.41 31.42 -51.89
C ILE A 201 -20.09 30.84 -53.14
N THR A 202 -20.56 31.71 -54.03
CA THR A 202 -21.22 31.35 -55.30
C THR A 202 -20.24 31.12 -56.46
N ASP A 203 -19.05 31.70 -56.40
CA ASP A 203 -17.97 31.56 -57.40
C ASP A 203 -17.23 30.24 -57.20
N ALA A 204 -17.30 29.34 -58.19
CA ALA A 204 -16.80 27.97 -58.07
C ALA A 204 -15.28 27.87 -57.82
N GLU A 205 -14.47 28.72 -58.45
CA GLU A 205 -13.00 28.71 -58.27
C GLU A 205 -12.60 29.24 -56.89
N LYS A 206 -13.24 30.33 -56.43
CA LYS A 206 -13.05 30.87 -55.08
C LYS A 206 -13.58 29.92 -54.02
N GLN A 207 -14.70 29.24 -54.27
CA GLN A 207 -15.23 28.23 -53.36
C GLN A 207 -14.25 27.05 -53.23
N ARG A 208 -13.71 26.56 -54.36
CA ARG A 208 -12.69 25.50 -54.37
C ARG A 208 -11.42 25.89 -53.60
N SER A 209 -10.83 27.05 -53.90
CA SER A 209 -9.59 27.51 -53.26
C SER A 209 -9.77 27.80 -51.75
N THR A 210 -10.92 28.37 -51.36
CA THR A 210 -11.26 28.57 -49.94
C THR A 210 -11.51 27.23 -49.25
N GLY A 211 -12.23 26.30 -49.88
CA GLY A 211 -12.48 24.96 -49.37
C GLY A 211 -11.20 24.16 -49.13
N LEU A 212 -10.25 24.19 -50.06
CA LEU A 212 -8.90 23.61 -49.88
C LEU A 212 -8.15 24.28 -48.72
N THR A 213 -8.22 25.61 -48.58
CA THR A 213 -7.56 26.33 -47.49
C THR A 213 -8.14 25.93 -46.13
N VAL A 214 -9.47 25.87 -45.99
CA VAL A 214 -10.15 25.44 -44.76
C VAL A 214 -9.85 23.97 -44.45
N ALA A 215 -9.90 23.08 -45.45
CA ALA A 215 -9.62 21.66 -45.27
C ALA A 215 -8.16 21.36 -44.88
N ASN A 216 -7.19 22.21 -45.26
CA ASN A 216 -5.78 22.06 -44.89
C ASN A 216 -5.48 22.53 -43.45
N VAL A 217 -6.29 23.46 -42.92
CA VAL A 217 -6.16 23.98 -41.54
C VAL A 217 -7.05 23.23 -40.56
N GLY A 218 -8.14 22.61 -41.05
CA GLY A 218 -9.06 21.78 -40.29
C GLY A 218 -8.45 20.46 -39.82
N GLY A 219 -9.01 19.91 -38.74
CA GLY A 219 -8.55 18.66 -38.15
C GLY A 219 -8.68 17.46 -39.11
N TYR A 220 -7.94 16.39 -38.82
CA TYR A 220 -7.90 15.13 -39.59
C TYR A 220 -9.28 14.51 -39.79
N TRP A 221 -9.97 14.95 -40.85
CA TRP A 221 -11.16 14.29 -41.39
C TRP A 221 -10.70 13.13 -42.26
N SER A 222 -11.35 11.98 -42.14
CA SER A 222 -11.11 10.83 -43.02
C SER A 222 -12.40 10.04 -43.19
N MET A 223 -12.80 9.83 -44.44
CA MET A 223 -13.93 8.97 -44.80
C MET A 223 -13.69 8.36 -46.19
N SER A 224 -14.39 7.27 -46.47
CA SER A 224 -14.41 6.64 -47.79
C SER A 224 -15.41 7.33 -48.71
N PHE A 225 -15.10 7.38 -50.00
CA PHE A 225 -15.96 7.96 -51.05
C PHE A 225 -16.20 6.92 -52.14
N PRO A 226 -17.05 5.92 -51.90
CA PRO A 226 -17.34 4.87 -52.87
C PRO A 226 -17.99 5.45 -54.13
N LEU A 227 -17.74 4.83 -55.29
CA LEU A 227 -18.26 5.26 -56.58
C LEU A 227 -19.79 5.11 -56.69
N ALA A 228 -20.38 4.23 -55.87
CA ALA A 228 -21.83 4.06 -55.78
C ALA A 228 -22.55 5.30 -55.22
N ASP A 229 -21.94 5.96 -54.22
CA ASP A 229 -22.51 7.16 -53.58
C ASP A 229 -21.94 8.47 -54.20
N TYR A 230 -20.73 8.41 -54.75
CA TYR A 230 -20.00 9.54 -55.33
C TYR A 230 -19.50 9.21 -56.75
N PRO A 231 -20.41 9.07 -57.75
CA PRO A 231 -20.04 8.75 -59.13
C PRO A 231 -19.20 9.87 -59.76
N ARG A 232 -18.12 9.50 -60.47
CA ARG A 232 -17.12 10.44 -60.98
C ARG A 232 -16.29 9.86 -62.13
N ASP A 233 -16.11 10.64 -63.19
CA ASP A 233 -15.33 10.25 -64.37
C ASP A 233 -13.86 10.71 -64.30
N PRO A 234 -12.91 10.02 -64.98
CA PRO A 234 -11.55 10.51 -65.15
C PRO A 234 -11.52 11.92 -65.78
N PRO A 235 -10.65 12.85 -65.33
CA PRO A 235 -9.43 12.63 -64.55
C PRO A 235 -9.61 12.63 -63.01
N ALA A 236 -10.83 12.61 -62.48
CA ALA A 236 -11.04 12.53 -61.02
C ALA A 236 -10.48 11.22 -60.42
N SER A 237 -9.99 11.31 -59.18
CA SER A 237 -9.39 10.16 -58.48
C SER A 237 -10.42 9.06 -58.23
N GLN A 238 -10.15 7.85 -58.77
CA GLN A 238 -11.03 6.69 -58.66
C GLN A 238 -10.85 5.90 -57.35
N TYR A 239 -10.03 6.39 -56.41
CA TYR A 239 -9.80 5.73 -55.12
C TYR A 239 -11.02 5.83 -54.20
N GLU A 240 -11.55 4.71 -53.76
CA GLU A 240 -12.74 4.64 -52.88
C GLU A 240 -12.42 4.63 -51.38
N GLY A 241 -11.15 4.38 -51.02
CA GLY A 241 -10.71 4.22 -49.64
C GLY A 241 -10.67 5.53 -48.84
N PRO A 242 -10.24 5.47 -47.57
CA PRO A 242 -10.27 6.62 -46.65
C PRO A 242 -9.38 7.76 -47.15
N MET A 243 -9.96 8.94 -47.34
CA MET A 243 -9.27 10.19 -47.65
C MET A 243 -9.87 11.38 -46.87
N GLY A 244 -9.11 12.46 -46.75
CA GLY A 244 -9.60 13.70 -46.13
C GLY A 244 -10.31 14.62 -47.11
N LEU A 245 -11.10 15.56 -46.59
CA LEU A 245 -11.83 16.55 -47.40
C LEU A 245 -10.90 17.35 -48.33
N TRP A 246 -9.66 17.63 -47.90
CA TRP A 246 -8.67 18.28 -48.76
C TRP A 246 -8.38 17.46 -50.03
N SER A 247 -8.01 16.19 -49.86
CA SER A 247 -7.71 15.28 -50.98
C SER A 247 -8.93 14.99 -51.85
N ALA A 248 -10.13 14.96 -51.25
CA ALA A 248 -11.37 14.73 -51.97
C ALA A 248 -11.76 15.93 -52.84
N ILE A 249 -11.52 17.17 -52.38
CA ILE A 249 -11.67 18.37 -53.21
C ILE A 249 -10.57 18.39 -54.29
N ASP A 250 -9.30 18.25 -53.89
CA ASP A 250 -8.15 18.38 -54.79
C ASP A 250 -8.21 17.38 -55.95
N GLY A 251 -8.41 16.09 -55.63
CA GLY A 251 -8.57 15.01 -56.61
C GLY A 251 -9.92 14.97 -57.35
N ASN A 252 -10.74 16.02 -57.26
CA ASN A 252 -12.06 16.16 -57.90
C ASN A 252 -13.05 15.02 -57.57
N VAL A 253 -12.93 14.42 -56.37
CA VAL A 253 -13.84 13.38 -55.88
C VAL A 253 -15.17 13.98 -55.41
N ILE A 254 -15.11 15.17 -54.81
CA ILE A 254 -16.29 15.97 -54.41
C ILE A 254 -16.06 17.45 -54.70
N THR A 255 -17.14 18.22 -54.79
CA THR A 255 -17.05 19.69 -54.84
C THR A 255 -16.77 20.28 -53.47
N ALA A 256 -16.30 21.53 -53.43
CA ALA A 256 -16.11 22.26 -52.16
C ALA A 256 -17.46 22.58 -51.46
N ALA A 257 -18.56 22.73 -52.20
CA ALA A 257 -19.90 22.81 -51.63
C ALA A 257 -20.30 21.52 -50.92
N THR A 258 -20.18 20.37 -51.58
CA THR A 258 -20.46 19.04 -50.99
C THR A 258 -19.56 18.76 -49.78
N ALA A 259 -18.29 19.16 -49.85
CA ALA A 259 -17.38 19.07 -48.71
C ALA A 259 -17.85 19.94 -47.52
N ALA A 260 -18.37 21.13 -47.78
CA ALA A 260 -18.93 22.02 -46.75
C ALA A 260 -20.20 21.44 -46.13
N GLU A 261 -21.12 20.88 -46.92
CA GLU A 261 -22.34 20.20 -46.43
C GLU A 261 -21.99 19.04 -45.48
N LEU A 262 -21.09 18.15 -45.90
CA LEU A 262 -20.60 17.02 -45.09
C LEU A 262 -19.91 17.51 -43.81
N ALA A 263 -19.08 18.56 -43.91
CA ALA A 263 -18.37 19.14 -42.78
C ALA A 263 -19.31 19.77 -41.76
N ILE A 264 -20.26 20.61 -42.21
CA ILE A 264 -21.27 21.28 -41.37
C ILE A 264 -22.11 20.23 -40.65
N ALA A 265 -22.68 19.26 -41.37
CA ALA A 265 -23.53 18.23 -40.78
C ALA A 265 -22.77 17.36 -39.74
N GLY A 266 -21.50 17.04 -39.98
CA GLY A 266 -20.68 16.31 -39.02
C GLY A 266 -20.32 17.13 -37.78
N LEU A 267 -19.99 18.40 -37.95
CA LEU A 267 -19.67 19.32 -36.85
C LEU A 267 -20.88 19.59 -35.96
N GLU A 268 -22.04 19.88 -36.57
CA GLU A 268 -23.31 20.13 -35.86
C GLU A 268 -23.78 18.89 -35.08
N ARG A 269 -23.74 17.70 -35.70
CA ARG A 269 -24.04 16.43 -35.00
C ARG A 269 -23.15 16.17 -33.78
N SER A 270 -21.90 16.64 -33.81
CA SER A 270 -20.96 16.46 -32.70
C SER A 270 -21.19 17.41 -31.52
N ALA A 271 -21.76 18.60 -31.76
CA ALA A 271 -21.79 19.67 -30.75
C ALA A 271 -22.67 19.36 -29.53
N PRO A 272 -23.92 18.87 -29.65
CA PRO A 272 -24.76 18.51 -28.49
C PRO A 272 -24.12 17.43 -27.62
N ARG A 273 -23.49 16.43 -28.26
CA ARG A 273 -22.76 15.36 -27.56
C ARG A 273 -21.61 15.92 -26.72
N LYS A 274 -20.82 16.86 -27.26
CA LYS A 274 -19.75 17.53 -26.50
C LYS A 274 -20.30 18.37 -25.35
N ALA A 275 -21.40 19.10 -25.57
CA ALA A 275 -22.04 19.91 -24.53
C ALA A 275 -22.51 19.07 -23.34
N ARG A 276 -23.16 17.93 -23.57
CA ARG A 276 -23.56 16.98 -22.51
C ARG A 276 -22.36 16.46 -21.71
N TRP A 277 -21.24 16.15 -22.38
CA TRP A 277 -19.99 15.75 -21.69
C TRP A 277 -19.39 16.88 -20.84
N ILE A 278 -19.46 18.15 -21.27
CA ILE A 278 -18.99 19.30 -20.48
C ILE A 278 -19.87 19.44 -19.22
N ALA A 279 -21.19 19.42 -19.36
CA ALA A 279 -22.13 19.48 -18.23
C ALA A 279 -21.92 18.33 -17.24
N HIS A 280 -21.69 17.11 -17.73
CA HIS A 280 -21.33 15.95 -16.91
C HIS A 280 -20.04 16.17 -16.11
N TYR A 281 -19.00 16.72 -16.74
CA TYR A 281 -17.78 17.06 -16.03
C TYR A 281 -17.98 18.16 -14.99
N ASP A 282 -18.84 19.15 -15.22
CA ASP A 282 -19.15 20.19 -14.24
C ASP A 282 -19.90 19.63 -13.02
N ASN A 283 -20.93 18.80 -13.23
CA ASN A 283 -21.64 18.12 -12.15
C ASN A 283 -20.69 17.27 -11.31
N ARG A 284 -19.78 16.52 -11.96
CA ARG A 284 -18.76 15.74 -11.26
C ARG A 284 -17.73 16.61 -10.54
N LEU A 285 -17.31 17.74 -11.11
CA LEU A 285 -16.38 18.67 -10.44
C LEU A 285 -17.02 19.32 -9.21
N ALA A 286 -18.31 19.67 -9.28
CA ALA A 286 -19.06 20.18 -8.13
C ALA A 286 -19.09 19.15 -6.99
N TYR A 287 -19.51 17.92 -7.28
CA TYR A 287 -19.52 16.82 -6.31
C TYR A 287 -18.13 16.55 -5.71
N GLU A 288 -17.10 16.35 -6.54
CA GLU A 288 -15.76 15.99 -6.07
C GLU A 288 -15.11 17.12 -5.25
N ARG A 289 -15.42 18.39 -5.56
CA ARG A 289 -14.98 19.55 -4.76
C ARG A 289 -15.73 19.65 -3.44
N ALA A 290 -17.05 19.45 -3.43
CA ALA A 290 -17.86 19.44 -2.21
C ALA A 290 -17.39 18.34 -1.23
N MET A 291 -17.31 17.08 -1.70
CA MET A 291 -16.82 15.96 -0.88
C MET A 291 -15.39 16.16 -0.39
N LEU A 292 -14.52 16.77 -1.20
CA LEU A 292 -13.14 17.08 -0.77
C LEU A 292 -13.10 18.17 0.30
N ALA A 293 -13.94 19.20 0.14
CA ALA A 293 -14.00 20.35 1.03
C ALA A 293 -14.56 19.99 2.40
N GLU A 294 -15.66 19.23 2.43
CA GLU A 294 -16.24 18.64 3.65
C GLU A 294 -15.20 17.79 4.40
N GLN A 295 -14.52 16.87 3.69
CA GLN A 295 -13.53 15.97 4.26
C GLN A 295 -12.33 16.69 4.92
N ILE A 296 -12.00 17.90 4.49
CA ILE A 296 -10.86 18.68 5.02
C ILE A 296 -11.29 19.92 5.83
N GLY A 297 -12.60 20.10 6.07
CA GLY A 297 -13.13 21.24 6.84
C GLY A 297 -12.99 22.60 6.16
N THR A 298 -13.06 22.67 4.82
CA THR A 298 -12.97 23.93 4.06
C THR A 298 -14.24 24.18 3.23
N GLU A 299 -14.35 25.36 2.63
CA GLU A 299 -15.37 25.64 1.61
C GLU A 299 -15.06 24.96 0.26
N ALA A 300 -16.10 24.73 -0.54
CA ALA A 300 -16.02 24.09 -1.86
C ALA A 300 -15.44 25.04 -2.95
N SER A 301 -14.16 25.35 -2.83
CA SER A 301 -13.44 26.21 -3.79
C SER A 301 -13.06 25.47 -5.09
N ALA A 302 -12.44 26.18 -6.03
CA ALA A 302 -11.85 25.57 -7.23
C ALA A 302 -10.72 24.56 -6.90
N ASN A 303 -10.04 24.72 -5.76
CA ASN A 303 -8.98 23.82 -5.30
C ASN A 303 -8.93 23.75 -3.75
N PRO A 304 -9.86 23.04 -3.10
CA PRO A 304 -9.99 23.03 -1.64
C PRO A 304 -8.69 22.61 -0.93
N LEU A 305 -7.97 21.64 -1.50
CA LEU A 305 -6.70 21.12 -0.95
C LEU A 305 -5.53 22.13 -0.98
N ALA A 306 -5.61 23.16 -1.83
CA ALA A 306 -4.67 24.28 -1.81
C ALA A 306 -5.06 25.34 -0.79
N ASP A 307 -6.36 25.54 -0.58
CA ASP A 307 -6.91 26.65 0.18
C ASP A 307 -7.04 26.33 1.68
N ARG A 308 -7.00 25.04 2.07
CA ARG A 308 -6.89 24.56 3.47
C ARG A 308 -5.73 25.17 4.27
N PHE A 309 -4.70 25.69 3.61
CA PHE A 309 -3.52 26.28 4.23
C PHE A 309 -3.18 27.62 3.56
N ALA A 310 -2.97 28.66 4.37
CA ALA A 310 -2.51 29.97 3.91
C ALA A 310 -1.01 29.95 3.55
N PHE A 311 -0.64 29.19 2.52
CA PHE A 311 0.75 28.99 2.08
C PHE A 311 1.44 30.33 1.76
N ALA A 312 2.48 30.65 2.53
CA ALA A 312 3.30 31.84 2.41
C ALA A 312 4.79 31.50 2.29
N VAL A 313 5.59 32.43 1.75
CA VAL A 313 7.05 32.33 1.78
C VAL A 313 7.52 32.50 3.23
N GLY A 314 8.44 31.64 3.68
CA GLY A 314 8.85 31.54 5.08
C GLY A 314 8.08 30.50 5.89
N GLY A 315 6.85 30.14 5.53
CA GLY A 315 6.12 29.06 6.20
C GLY A 315 6.86 27.71 6.08
N GLN A 316 6.56 26.74 6.94
CA GLN A 316 7.16 25.41 6.89
C GLN A 316 6.13 24.37 6.46
N VAL A 317 6.54 23.39 5.62
CA VAL A 317 5.68 22.29 5.18
C VAL A 317 6.28 20.95 5.55
N HIS A 318 5.46 20.03 6.05
CA HIS A 318 5.80 18.62 6.15
C HIS A 318 5.36 17.91 4.87
N ALA A 319 6.30 17.29 4.14
CA ALA A 319 6.04 16.74 2.82
C ALA A 319 6.40 15.25 2.75
N GLY A 320 5.41 14.40 2.46
CA GLY A 320 5.41 12.98 2.84
C GLY A 320 6.44 12.02 2.21
N ARG A 321 7.53 12.52 1.62
CA ARG A 321 8.70 11.73 1.18
C ARG A 321 9.88 11.82 2.18
N TYR A 322 9.92 12.87 2.99
CA TYR A 322 10.95 13.10 4.01
C TYR A 322 10.23 13.46 5.31
N ASP A 323 10.71 12.95 6.44
CA ASP A 323 10.11 13.23 7.74
C ASP A 323 10.75 14.48 8.39
N GLU A 324 10.75 15.58 7.64
CA GLU A 324 11.40 16.83 8.03
C GLU A 324 10.54 18.04 7.63
N TRP A 325 10.67 19.13 8.40
CA TRP A 325 9.98 20.39 8.14
C TRP A 325 10.77 21.26 7.16
N LEU A 326 10.20 21.51 5.99
CA LEU A 326 10.87 22.19 4.88
C LEU A 326 10.36 23.64 4.74
N THR A 327 11.26 24.62 4.85
CA THR A 327 10.93 26.05 4.71
C THR A 327 10.56 26.40 3.27
N VAL A 328 9.44 27.08 3.08
CA VAL A 328 8.91 27.51 1.78
C VAL A 328 9.69 28.71 1.24
N THR A 329 10.41 28.50 0.14
CA THR A 329 11.16 29.54 -0.57
C THR A 329 10.35 30.19 -1.69
N LYS A 330 9.35 29.48 -2.26
CA LYS A 330 8.45 30.02 -3.28
C LYS A 330 7.11 29.28 -3.36
N VAL A 331 6.01 30.03 -3.34
CA VAL A 331 4.67 29.53 -3.66
C VAL A 331 4.39 29.73 -5.16
N ASN A 332 3.96 28.69 -5.87
CA ASN A 332 3.63 28.76 -7.31
C ASN A 332 2.11 28.62 -7.49
N ARG A 333 1.47 29.64 -8.07
CA ARG A 333 0.03 29.68 -8.33
C ARG A 333 -0.31 29.19 -9.75
N GLY A 334 -1.50 28.60 -9.90
CA GLY A 334 -2.05 28.17 -11.19
C GLY A 334 -2.68 29.33 -11.96
N ALA A 335 -3.21 29.05 -13.16
CA ALA A 335 -3.89 30.03 -14.00
C ALA A 335 -5.16 30.62 -13.35
N ASN A 336 -5.73 29.92 -12.36
CA ASN A 336 -6.88 30.33 -11.55
C ASN A 336 -6.48 31.06 -10.24
N GLY A 337 -5.20 31.39 -10.04
CA GLY A 337 -4.72 32.05 -8.83
C GLY A 337 -4.53 31.15 -7.59
N SER A 338 -5.18 29.98 -7.53
CA SER A 338 -4.99 28.99 -6.46
C SER A 338 -3.55 28.47 -6.40
N VAL A 339 -3.10 28.04 -5.21
CA VAL A 339 -1.77 27.42 -5.07
C VAL A 339 -1.72 26.08 -5.80
N SER A 340 -0.67 25.84 -6.57
CA SER A 340 -0.50 24.62 -7.39
C SER A 340 0.66 23.75 -6.89
N SER A 341 1.74 24.39 -6.45
CA SER A 341 2.95 23.74 -5.95
C SER A 341 3.80 24.70 -5.13
N ILE A 342 4.51 24.13 -4.16
CA ILE A 342 5.35 24.84 -3.21
C ILE A 342 6.80 24.44 -3.50
N THR A 343 7.72 25.40 -3.47
CA THR A 343 9.16 25.18 -3.58
C THR A 343 9.76 25.42 -2.20
N THR A 344 10.61 24.51 -1.74
CA THR A 344 11.20 24.56 -0.41
C THR A 344 12.72 24.61 -0.44
N THR A 345 13.32 24.72 0.74
CA THR A 345 14.69 24.25 1.00
C THR A 345 14.88 22.80 0.54
N THR A 346 16.15 22.40 0.36
CA THR A 346 16.53 21.06 -0.10
C THR A 346 16.43 20.07 1.07
N PRO A 347 15.69 18.95 0.90
CA PRO A 347 15.65 17.85 1.87
C PRO A 347 17.02 17.29 2.24
N ALA A 348 17.19 16.83 3.48
CA ALA A 348 18.40 16.13 3.89
C ALA A 348 18.68 14.93 2.96
N GLY A 349 19.92 14.80 2.47
CA GLY A 349 20.31 13.74 1.53
C GLY A 349 19.79 13.90 0.08
N SER A 350 19.05 14.95 -0.26
CA SER A 350 18.63 15.20 -1.65
C SER A 350 19.76 15.74 -2.52
N ARG A 351 20.01 15.09 -3.67
CA ARG A 351 20.92 15.59 -4.72
C ARG A 351 20.34 16.78 -5.52
N ASN A 352 19.05 17.08 -5.38
CA ASN A 352 18.38 18.16 -6.11
C ASN A 352 18.38 19.46 -5.28
N LYS A 353 18.94 20.55 -5.83
CA LYS A 353 19.14 21.85 -5.16
C LYS A 353 17.87 22.65 -4.79
N LEU A 354 16.70 22.19 -5.24
CA LEU A 354 15.38 22.72 -4.87
C LEU A 354 14.37 21.56 -4.94
N ALA A 355 13.58 21.36 -3.89
CA ALA A 355 12.45 20.46 -3.93
C ALA A 355 11.17 21.21 -4.29
N ARG A 356 10.37 20.63 -5.19
CA ARG A 356 9.04 21.14 -5.57
C ARG A 356 7.97 20.12 -5.20
N TRP A 357 7.11 20.52 -4.29
CA TRP A 357 5.99 19.75 -3.77
C TRP A 357 4.70 20.20 -4.42
N ARG A 358 3.81 19.26 -4.73
CA ARG A 358 2.43 19.60 -5.11
C ARG A 358 1.59 19.74 -3.84
N VAL A 359 0.48 20.48 -3.90
CA VAL A 359 -0.42 20.63 -2.74
C VAL A 359 -0.88 19.27 -2.18
N GLU A 360 -1.11 18.29 -3.06
CA GLU A 360 -1.46 16.91 -2.69
C GLU A 360 -0.32 16.05 -2.10
N SER A 361 0.86 16.62 -1.88
CA SER A 361 2.00 15.96 -1.21
C SER A 361 2.41 16.61 0.12
N VAL A 362 1.83 17.76 0.46
CA VAL A 362 1.95 18.39 1.77
C VAL A 362 0.99 17.69 2.73
N ARG A 363 1.52 17.24 3.88
CA ARG A 363 0.73 16.68 4.97
C ARG A 363 0.26 17.77 5.92
N ASP A 364 1.19 18.64 6.33
CA ASP A 364 0.98 19.65 7.35
C ASP A 364 1.71 20.97 7.00
N TYR A 365 1.30 22.08 7.63
CA TYR A 365 1.79 23.44 7.36
C TYR A 365 1.84 24.30 8.63
N GLN A 366 2.96 24.97 8.83
CA GLN A 366 3.13 26.00 9.87
C GLN A 366 3.30 27.38 9.22
N ALA A 367 2.64 28.38 9.80
CA ALA A 367 2.70 29.76 9.34
C ALA A 367 4.12 30.35 9.47
N PRO A 368 4.50 31.32 8.63
CA PRO A 368 5.81 31.98 8.70
C PRO A 368 6.01 32.73 10.04
N SER A 369 7.20 32.58 10.61
CA SER A 369 7.79 33.49 11.60
C SER A 369 8.73 34.51 10.92
N GLU A 370 9.10 35.59 11.61
CA GLU A 370 10.02 36.59 11.05
C GLU A 370 11.39 35.98 10.69
N GLU A 371 11.91 35.10 11.54
CA GLU A 371 13.15 34.35 11.33
C GLU A 371 13.09 33.44 10.10
N THR A 372 12.00 32.69 9.94
CA THR A 372 11.84 31.75 8.81
C THR A 372 11.59 32.49 7.49
N VAL A 373 10.97 33.67 7.52
CA VAL A 373 10.91 34.60 6.38
C VAL A 373 12.30 35.13 6.03
N ALA A 374 13.12 35.49 7.02
CA ALA A 374 14.50 35.91 6.79
C ALA A 374 15.34 34.77 6.19
N ALA A 375 15.21 33.54 6.71
CA ALA A 375 15.87 32.35 6.18
C ALA A 375 15.43 32.04 4.73
N ALA A 376 14.14 32.16 4.41
CA ALA A 376 13.64 31.98 3.04
C ALA A 376 14.14 33.08 2.07
N LYS A 377 14.26 34.33 2.53
CA LYS A 377 14.89 35.43 1.77
C LYS A 377 16.39 35.19 1.55
N ALA A 378 17.10 34.67 2.55
CA ALA A 378 18.51 34.31 2.42
C ALA A 378 18.71 33.14 1.44
N ALA A 379 17.94 32.06 1.58
CA ALA A 379 18.02 30.87 0.73
C ALA A 379 17.62 31.12 -0.74
N SER A 380 16.81 32.14 -1.01
CA SER A 380 16.42 32.56 -2.38
C SER A 380 17.37 33.59 -3.00
N LYS A 381 18.32 34.17 -2.23
CA LYS A 381 19.28 35.16 -2.72
C LYS A 381 20.35 34.50 -3.60
N LEU A 382 20.21 34.66 -4.90
CA LEU A 382 21.20 34.21 -5.88
C LEU A 382 22.50 35.05 -5.78
N PRO A 383 23.69 34.42 -5.91
CA PRO A 383 24.94 35.17 -6.01
C PRO A 383 24.93 36.16 -7.19
N PRO A 384 25.64 37.30 -7.08
CA PRO A 384 25.59 38.38 -8.06
C PRO A 384 25.99 37.91 -9.46
N LEU A 385 25.29 38.42 -10.49
CA LEU A 385 25.64 38.16 -11.88
C LEU A 385 26.76 39.12 -12.32
N CYS A 386 27.93 38.57 -12.57
CA CYS A 386 29.12 39.30 -12.96
C CYS A 386 29.35 39.19 -14.48
N ASN A 387 29.93 40.24 -15.05
CA ASN A 387 30.32 40.34 -16.46
C ASN A 387 31.77 40.84 -16.52
N TYR A 388 32.72 39.92 -16.51
CA TYR A 388 34.15 40.21 -16.52
C TYR A 388 34.86 39.31 -17.53
N PRO A 389 35.97 39.76 -18.14
CA PRO A 389 36.78 38.92 -19.01
C PRO A 389 37.56 37.87 -18.19
N GLY A 390 37.62 36.65 -18.69
CA GLY A 390 38.48 35.58 -18.17
C GLY A 390 39.01 34.73 -19.33
N ASP A 391 40.10 34.00 -19.10
CA ASP A 391 40.87 33.40 -20.19
C ASP A 391 40.10 32.29 -20.95
N ASP A 392 39.22 31.56 -20.27
CA ASP A 392 38.29 30.57 -20.86
C ASP A 392 36.91 31.16 -21.24
N PHE A 393 36.74 32.49 -21.29
CA PHE A 393 35.44 33.10 -21.61
C PHE A 393 35.35 33.48 -23.09
N ALA A 394 34.28 33.03 -23.73
CA ALA A 394 33.87 33.54 -25.03
C ALA A 394 33.54 35.03 -24.95
N ARG A 395 34.07 35.81 -25.89
CA ARG A 395 33.76 37.25 -26.04
C ARG A 395 32.67 37.36 -27.09
N LEU A 396 31.49 37.80 -26.68
CA LEU A 396 30.32 37.98 -27.55
C LEU A 396 29.71 39.36 -27.30
N THR A 397 29.06 39.92 -28.31
CA THR A 397 28.08 41.00 -28.09
C THR A 397 26.77 40.45 -27.50
N GLN A 398 25.92 41.33 -26.96
CA GLN A 398 24.63 40.94 -26.41
C GLN A 398 23.71 40.35 -27.51
N ASP A 399 23.73 40.89 -28.73
CA ASP A 399 22.98 40.38 -29.89
C ASP A 399 23.47 38.98 -30.33
N GLU A 400 24.78 38.73 -30.38
CA GLU A 400 25.33 37.41 -30.66
C GLU A 400 24.96 36.38 -29.58
N TYR A 401 24.97 36.79 -28.31
CA TYR A 401 24.48 35.96 -27.20
C TYR A 401 22.96 35.72 -27.29
N ASP A 402 22.18 36.67 -27.80
CA ASP A 402 20.75 36.50 -27.99
C ASP A 402 20.38 35.56 -29.14
N LYS A 403 21.23 35.49 -30.16
CA LYS A 403 21.17 34.51 -31.27
C LYS A 403 21.55 33.08 -30.87
N VAL A 404 22.03 32.83 -29.64
CA VAL A 404 22.22 31.46 -29.13
C VAL A 404 20.86 30.89 -28.68
N PRO A 405 20.46 29.68 -29.12
CA PRO A 405 19.17 29.12 -28.74
C PRO A 405 19.04 28.94 -27.23
N LYS A 406 17.84 29.16 -26.68
CA LYS A 406 17.60 29.29 -25.23
C LYS A 406 18.11 28.11 -24.40
N ASP A 407 18.04 26.88 -24.93
CA ASP A 407 18.49 25.67 -24.23
C ASP A 407 20.02 25.54 -24.15
N TYR A 408 20.75 26.29 -24.98
CA TYR A 408 22.21 26.25 -25.10
C TYR A 408 22.92 27.47 -24.50
N ARG A 409 22.17 28.35 -23.82
CA ARG A 409 22.70 29.50 -23.07
C ARG A 409 22.07 29.62 -21.68
N GLY A 410 22.76 30.27 -20.75
CA GLY A 410 22.26 30.41 -19.39
C GLY A 410 23.28 31.01 -18.43
N TYR A 411 23.26 30.54 -17.19
CA TYR A 411 24.10 31.08 -16.12
C TYR A 411 24.68 29.95 -15.27
N ARG A 412 25.99 29.98 -15.00
CA ARG A 412 26.62 29.06 -14.04
C ARG A 412 27.10 29.79 -12.78
N PRO A 413 26.91 29.21 -11.59
CA PRO A 413 27.57 29.69 -10.39
C PRO A 413 29.07 29.41 -10.47
N ARG A 414 29.86 30.32 -9.91
CA ARG A 414 31.27 30.18 -9.57
C ARG A 414 31.36 30.15 -8.05
N ALA A 415 32.09 29.18 -7.51
CA ALA A 415 32.31 29.09 -6.07
C ALA A 415 33.10 30.30 -5.57
N ALA A 416 33.05 30.56 -4.26
CA ALA A 416 33.99 31.49 -3.65
C ALA A 416 35.41 30.91 -3.68
N THR A 417 36.40 31.79 -3.80
CA THR A 417 37.82 31.54 -3.63
C THR A 417 38.35 32.50 -2.56
N GLU A 418 39.61 32.34 -2.15
CA GLU A 418 40.27 33.17 -1.14
C GLU A 418 40.20 34.68 -1.41
N THR A 419 40.20 35.08 -2.70
CA THR A 419 40.18 36.49 -3.12
C THR A 419 38.85 36.96 -3.71
N VAL A 420 37.95 36.03 -4.10
CA VAL A 420 36.75 36.33 -4.88
C VAL A 420 35.53 35.59 -4.33
N GLY A 421 34.49 36.34 -3.95
CA GLY A 421 33.26 35.79 -3.41
C GLY A 421 32.44 35.03 -4.47
N ALA A 422 31.53 34.17 -3.98
CA ALA A 422 30.64 33.41 -4.84
C ALA A 422 29.81 34.34 -5.74
N HIS A 423 29.73 34.01 -7.02
CA HIS A 423 29.07 34.83 -8.03
C HIS A 423 28.52 33.95 -9.17
N ARG A 424 27.89 34.55 -10.17
CA ARG A 424 27.37 33.87 -11.36
C ARG A 424 27.91 34.52 -12.61
N THR A 425 28.09 33.72 -13.66
CA THR A 425 28.56 34.17 -14.98
C THR A 425 27.60 33.67 -16.06
N ARG A 426 27.45 34.42 -17.16
CA ARG A 426 26.74 33.93 -18.35
C ARG A 426 27.53 32.76 -18.94
N VAL A 427 26.82 31.82 -19.58
CA VAL A 427 27.43 30.70 -20.29
C VAL A 427 26.71 30.41 -21.59
N ALA A 428 27.44 29.87 -22.56
CA ALA A 428 26.89 29.29 -23.79
C ALA A 428 27.70 28.03 -24.14
N ILE A 429 27.08 27.09 -24.87
CA ILE A 429 27.79 25.91 -25.39
C ILE A 429 28.84 26.33 -26.43
N GLY A 430 30.01 25.70 -26.42
CA GLY A 430 31.17 26.08 -27.23
C GLY A 430 30.89 26.16 -28.73
N ALA A 431 30.03 25.28 -29.26
CA ALA A 431 29.58 25.30 -30.65
C ALA A 431 28.92 26.61 -31.10
N TYR A 432 28.26 27.35 -30.19
CA TYR A 432 27.70 28.67 -30.47
C TYR A 432 28.55 29.82 -29.91
N ALA A 433 29.33 29.57 -28.86
CA ALA A 433 30.15 30.58 -28.19
C ALA A 433 31.48 30.88 -28.91
N PHE A 434 32.02 29.92 -29.67
CA PHE A 434 33.27 30.05 -30.44
C PHE A 434 33.04 29.63 -31.90
N ARG A 435 32.11 30.30 -32.60
CA ARG A 435 31.75 29.95 -33.99
C ARG A 435 32.98 30.01 -34.90
N GLY A 436 33.31 28.88 -35.53
CA GLY A 436 34.43 28.76 -36.47
C GLY A 436 35.80 28.49 -35.83
N THR A 437 35.94 28.57 -34.50
CA THR A 437 37.22 28.41 -33.79
C THR A 437 37.18 27.44 -32.60
N CYS A 438 36.08 26.70 -32.41
CA CYS A 438 35.99 25.73 -31.31
C CYS A 438 36.88 24.50 -31.54
N ASP A 439 37.81 24.24 -30.62
CA ASP A 439 38.41 22.92 -30.40
C ASP A 439 37.29 21.84 -30.34
N PRO A 440 37.39 20.72 -31.07
CA PRO A 440 36.44 19.61 -30.99
C PRO A 440 36.08 19.20 -29.56
N ASN A 441 37.04 19.22 -28.63
CA ASN A 441 36.84 18.89 -27.22
C ASN A 441 36.04 19.95 -26.46
N LYS A 442 36.15 21.24 -26.85
CA LYS A 442 35.39 22.35 -26.24
C LYS A 442 34.03 22.58 -26.91
N ARG A 443 33.76 22.01 -28.09
CA ARG A 443 32.50 22.19 -28.85
C ARG A 443 31.22 21.89 -28.04
N HIS A 444 31.26 20.85 -27.20
CA HIS A 444 30.11 20.42 -26.38
C HIS A 444 30.20 20.89 -24.91
N SER A 445 31.26 21.60 -24.53
CA SER A 445 31.38 22.18 -23.20
C SER A 445 30.62 23.51 -23.11
N TYR A 446 30.27 23.96 -21.90
CA TYR A 446 29.71 25.30 -21.68
C TYR A 446 30.81 26.22 -21.17
N ALA A 447 31.21 27.18 -22.00
CA ALA A 447 32.19 28.20 -21.64
C ALA A 447 31.53 29.37 -20.90
N GLY A 448 32.34 30.14 -20.16
CA GLY A 448 31.92 31.46 -19.68
C GLY A 448 31.68 32.40 -20.87
N VAL A 449 30.78 33.37 -20.72
CA VAL A 449 30.56 34.41 -21.71
C VAL A 449 30.78 35.77 -21.06
N PHE A 450 31.71 36.54 -21.64
CA PHE A 450 31.89 37.96 -21.39
C PHE A 450 31.17 38.73 -22.49
N ILE A 451 30.21 39.58 -22.09
CA ILE A 451 29.46 40.43 -23.01
C ILE A 451 30.23 41.74 -23.20
N THR A 452 30.79 41.94 -24.39
CA THR A 452 31.79 42.99 -24.68
C THR A 452 31.21 44.40 -24.77
N ASP A 453 29.94 44.50 -25.16
CA ASP A 453 29.12 45.72 -25.29
C ASP A 453 28.31 46.04 -24.02
N ALA A 454 28.38 45.20 -22.98
CA ALA A 454 27.73 45.43 -21.70
C ALA A 454 28.71 45.93 -20.63
N LYS A 455 28.20 46.70 -19.65
CA LYS A 455 28.98 47.20 -18.52
C LYS A 455 29.75 46.05 -17.83
N ARG A 456 31.05 46.27 -17.58
CA ARG A 456 31.87 45.36 -16.77
C ARG A 456 31.37 45.36 -15.32
N VAL A 457 31.18 44.17 -14.78
CA VAL A 457 30.80 43.93 -13.38
C VAL A 457 31.71 42.82 -12.86
N ASP A 458 32.78 43.22 -12.18
CA ASP A 458 33.71 42.29 -11.55
C ASP A 458 33.06 41.57 -10.36
N PRO A 459 33.56 40.37 -9.99
CA PRO A 459 33.03 39.64 -8.84
C PRO A 459 33.43 40.29 -7.51
N PRO A 460 32.62 40.12 -6.45
CA PRO A 460 32.89 40.75 -5.15
C PRO A 460 34.21 40.24 -4.59
N LYS A 461 35.10 41.14 -4.16
CA LYS A 461 36.35 40.75 -3.49
C LYS A 461 36.04 40.27 -2.07
N VAL A 462 36.64 39.15 -1.66
CA VAL A 462 36.70 38.80 -0.24
C VAL A 462 37.82 39.62 0.37
N VAL A 463 37.50 40.42 1.40
CA VAL A 463 38.52 41.08 2.21
C VAL A 463 38.97 40.05 3.24
N PRO A 464 40.25 39.64 3.29
CA PRO A 464 40.73 38.79 4.37
C PRO A 464 40.58 39.52 5.70
N ALA A 465 40.29 38.78 6.78
CA ALA A 465 40.27 39.36 8.12
C ALA A 465 41.65 39.98 8.41
N PRO A 466 41.73 41.20 8.96
CA PRO A 466 43.02 41.81 9.30
C PRO A 466 43.73 40.95 10.36
N GLU A 467 45.03 40.72 10.15
CA GLU A 467 45.89 40.04 11.13
C GLU A 467 45.88 40.82 12.45
N PRO A 468 45.91 40.13 13.61
CA PRO A 468 45.87 40.80 14.91
C PRO A 468 47.16 41.61 15.12
N GLN A 469 47.01 42.94 15.17
CA GLN A 469 48.06 43.81 15.70
C GLN A 469 48.17 43.62 17.21
N GLU A 470 49.39 43.53 17.73
CA GLU A 470 49.64 43.52 19.17
C GLU A 470 49.11 44.83 19.80
N PRO A 471 48.33 44.76 20.91
CA PRO A 471 47.80 45.95 21.55
C PRO A 471 48.91 46.68 22.31
N ALA A 472 49.35 47.82 21.77
CA ALA A 472 50.09 48.81 22.53
C ALA A 472 49.21 49.40 23.65
N GLU A 473 49.84 49.77 24.77
CA GLU A 473 49.15 50.23 25.98
C GLU A 473 48.22 51.43 25.72
N PHE A 474 47.02 51.37 26.27
CA PHE A 474 46.18 52.55 26.48
C PHE A 474 45.57 52.51 27.89
N VAL A 475 46.08 53.36 28.77
CA VAL A 475 45.54 53.58 30.11
C VAL A 475 44.38 54.56 30.01
N ALA A 476 43.22 54.21 30.53
CA ALA A 476 42.08 55.12 30.70
C ALA A 476 41.33 54.81 32.00
N GLU A 477 40.81 55.88 32.62
CA GLU A 477 40.46 55.96 34.04
C GLU A 477 38.99 55.56 34.33
N TYR A 478 38.72 55.18 35.58
CA TYR A 478 37.47 54.55 36.04
C TYR A 478 36.32 55.54 36.35
N VAL A 479 35.11 55.26 35.86
CA VAL A 479 33.84 55.73 36.46
C VAL A 479 32.74 54.65 36.31
N ALA A 480 32.10 54.25 37.41
CA ALA A 480 30.90 53.38 37.43
C ALA A 480 29.64 54.19 37.78
N PRO A 481 28.43 53.80 37.32
CA PRO A 481 27.55 52.90 38.11
C PRO A 481 26.53 52.10 37.22
N PRO A 482 25.47 51.43 37.76
CA PRO A 482 25.18 50.98 39.13
C PRO A 482 25.13 49.45 39.28
N ALA A 483 25.06 48.96 40.51
CA ALA A 483 24.99 47.53 40.82
C ALA A 483 23.58 46.94 40.72
N VAL A 484 23.47 45.70 40.24
CA VAL A 484 22.39 44.77 40.56
C VAL A 484 23.02 43.44 41.00
N ASP A 485 22.88 43.18 42.30
CA ASP A 485 22.98 41.90 43.03
C ASP A 485 23.72 40.71 42.36
N LEU A 486 24.95 40.46 42.80
CA LEU A 486 25.75 39.29 42.40
C LEU A 486 25.47 38.03 43.25
N ASP A 487 24.85 38.16 44.42
CA ASP A 487 24.58 37.02 45.31
C ASP A 487 23.43 36.16 44.76
N ALA A 488 22.54 36.76 43.95
CA ALA A 488 21.53 36.03 43.19
C ALA A 488 22.09 35.23 41.99
N THR A 489 23.29 35.55 41.48
CA THR A 489 23.89 34.88 40.30
C THR A 489 24.97 33.85 40.66
N LEU A 490 25.55 33.91 41.85
CA LEU A 490 26.52 32.92 42.34
C LEU A 490 25.86 31.66 42.94
N GLY A 491 24.53 31.59 43.00
CA GLY A 491 23.77 30.44 43.52
C GLY A 491 23.54 29.26 42.57
N THR A 492 24.14 29.22 41.36
CA THR A 492 23.88 28.14 40.38
C THR A 492 25.13 27.62 39.65
N ILE A 493 26.32 28.18 39.90
CA ILE A 493 27.59 27.76 39.27
C ILE A 493 28.62 27.37 40.35
N ALA A 494 28.13 26.77 41.43
CA ALA A 494 28.93 26.27 42.55
C ALA A 494 28.60 24.81 42.94
N GLU A 495 27.91 24.06 42.09
CA GLU A 495 27.82 22.59 42.19
C GLU A 495 28.55 21.87 41.05
N ILE A 496 29.87 21.76 41.26
CA ILE A 496 30.66 20.55 41.02
C ILE A 496 30.94 20.18 39.55
N MET A 497 32.06 20.71 39.06
CA MET A 497 33.11 19.84 38.54
C MET A 497 33.94 19.30 39.72
N ALA A 498 34.15 17.98 39.79
CA ALA A 498 35.31 17.34 40.43
C ALA A 498 35.37 15.82 40.08
N GLU A 499 36.25 15.48 39.13
CA GLU A 499 37.33 14.46 39.20
C GLU A 499 37.08 12.98 39.62
N PRO A 500 37.99 12.02 39.25
CA PRO A 500 38.67 11.84 37.95
C PRO A 500 38.78 10.35 37.48
N SER A 501 39.53 10.11 36.40
CA SER A 501 39.78 8.82 35.72
C SER A 501 40.87 7.94 36.40
N PRO A 502 41.15 6.69 35.93
CA PRO A 502 42.27 6.53 34.97
C PRO A 502 42.15 5.49 33.82
N VAL A 503 42.87 5.83 32.73
CA VAL A 503 43.58 5.09 31.61
C VAL A 503 43.87 3.57 31.78
N GLU A 504 44.21 2.74 30.77
CA GLU A 504 44.93 2.79 29.45
C GLU A 504 44.40 1.65 28.49
N SER A 505 44.74 1.42 27.20
CA SER A 505 45.39 2.16 26.08
C SER A 505 45.18 1.48 24.68
N VAL A 506 46.25 1.17 23.90
CA VAL A 506 46.30 0.86 22.43
C VAL A 506 47.61 0.06 22.12
N PRO A 507 47.86 -0.68 20.98
CA PRO A 507 47.22 -0.61 19.66
C PRO A 507 47.01 -1.97 18.89
N GLU A 508 47.25 -1.97 17.56
CA GLU A 508 46.93 -2.92 16.47
C GLU A 508 47.93 -4.10 16.26
N VAL A 509 47.43 -5.31 15.96
CA VAL A 509 48.12 -6.38 15.16
C VAL A 509 47.10 -7.27 14.42
N VAL A 510 47.36 -7.61 13.15
CA VAL A 510 46.66 -8.65 12.36
C VAL A 510 47.53 -9.92 12.28
N PRO A 511 46.98 -11.13 12.55
CA PRO A 511 47.12 -12.18 11.52
C PRO A 511 45.96 -13.19 11.38
N VAL A 512 45.62 -13.48 10.12
CA VAL A 512 45.42 -14.80 9.50
C VAL A 512 44.51 -15.86 10.18
N ALA A 513 43.55 -16.36 9.41
CA ALA A 513 42.64 -17.47 9.76
C ALA A 513 43.36 -18.80 10.04
N PRO A 514 42.67 -19.75 10.70
CA PRO A 514 42.37 -20.96 9.94
C PRO A 514 40.97 -21.56 10.18
N ALA A 515 40.59 -22.39 9.19
CA ALA A 515 39.68 -23.54 9.26
C ALA A 515 38.19 -23.33 9.57
N GLU A 516 37.38 -23.87 8.66
CA GLU A 516 35.94 -24.06 8.78
C GLU A 516 35.57 -24.93 9.99
N SER A 517 34.52 -24.54 10.71
CA SER A 517 33.68 -25.49 11.44
C SER A 517 32.24 -25.36 10.96
N LEU A 518 31.59 -26.51 10.77
CA LEU A 518 30.23 -26.59 10.26
C LEU A 518 29.27 -25.82 11.19
N ARG A 519 28.46 -24.92 10.61
CA ARG A 519 27.34 -24.31 11.34
C ARG A 519 26.36 -25.40 11.72
N HIS A 520 26.30 -25.72 13.01
CA HIS A 520 25.33 -26.64 13.58
C HIS A 520 23.93 -26.08 13.31
N LEU A 521 23.10 -26.83 12.58
CA LEU A 521 21.66 -26.58 12.56
C LEU A 521 21.11 -26.86 13.96
N PRO A 522 20.19 -26.03 14.49
CA PRO A 522 19.59 -26.27 15.80
C PRO A 522 18.77 -27.57 15.80
N ASP A 523 18.69 -28.20 16.98
CA ASP A 523 17.96 -29.45 17.17
C ASP A 523 16.46 -29.26 16.91
N THR A 524 15.82 -30.26 16.31
CA THR A 524 14.43 -30.13 15.82
C THR A 524 13.36 -30.14 16.92
N ALA A 525 13.76 -30.18 18.19
CA ALA A 525 12.88 -30.26 19.35
C ALA A 525 12.32 -28.90 19.84
N ASP A 526 12.97 -27.78 19.50
CA ASP A 526 12.63 -26.43 19.98
C ASP A 526 11.80 -25.60 18.97
N LEU A 527 11.23 -26.24 17.95
CA LEU A 527 10.45 -25.55 16.92
C LEU A 527 8.95 -25.49 17.27
N PRO A 528 8.27 -24.35 17.03
CA PRO A 528 6.84 -24.24 17.29
C PRO A 528 6.03 -25.20 16.41
N ALA A 529 4.95 -25.75 16.96
CA ALA A 529 4.09 -26.67 16.23
C ALA A 529 3.42 -25.94 15.06
N PRO A 530 3.21 -26.62 13.93
CA PRO A 530 2.76 -25.96 12.72
C PRO A 530 1.31 -25.47 12.83
N THR A 531 1.10 -24.17 12.63
CA THR A 531 -0.23 -23.60 12.31
C THR A 531 -0.79 -24.23 11.04
N ALA A 532 -2.06 -23.98 10.70
CA ALA A 532 -2.61 -24.45 9.42
C ALA A 532 -1.70 -24.04 8.23
N ALA A 533 -1.18 -22.80 8.23
CA ALA A 533 -0.23 -22.34 7.24
C ALA A 533 1.06 -23.17 7.23
N ASP A 534 1.69 -23.35 8.40
CA ASP A 534 2.92 -24.13 8.53
C ASP A 534 2.71 -25.61 8.16
N THR A 535 1.50 -26.19 8.38
CA THR A 535 1.20 -27.55 7.89
C THR A 535 1.19 -27.59 6.37
N PHE A 536 0.61 -26.59 5.70
CA PHE A 536 0.71 -26.47 4.24
C PHE A 536 2.14 -26.14 3.77
N GLU A 537 2.95 -25.42 4.55
CA GLU A 537 4.37 -25.22 4.20
C GLU A 537 5.21 -26.50 4.37
N ALA A 538 4.95 -27.31 5.40
CA ALA A 538 5.55 -28.63 5.58
C ALA A 538 5.13 -29.61 4.48
N MET A 539 3.85 -29.62 4.10
CA MET A 539 3.32 -30.32 2.93
C MET A 539 4.05 -29.90 1.63
N ARG A 540 4.32 -28.59 1.46
CA ARG A 540 5.10 -28.03 0.34
C ARG A 540 6.59 -28.37 0.42
N ALA A 541 7.14 -28.63 1.61
CA ALA A 541 8.50 -29.14 1.79
C ALA A 541 8.59 -30.63 1.43
N MET A 542 7.66 -31.47 1.90
CA MET A 542 7.59 -32.91 1.55
C MET A 542 7.53 -33.14 0.03
N LEU A 543 6.72 -32.37 -0.71
CA LEU A 543 6.67 -32.48 -2.17
C LEU A 543 7.99 -32.10 -2.87
N ARG A 544 8.76 -31.17 -2.29
CA ARG A 544 10.08 -30.77 -2.83
C ARG A 544 11.16 -31.82 -2.53
N GLY A 545 11.00 -32.61 -1.47
CA GLY A 545 11.94 -33.65 -1.03
C GLY A 545 11.86 -35.01 -1.74
N GLY A 546 10.98 -35.19 -2.74
CA GLY A 546 10.83 -36.46 -3.48
C GLY A 546 9.54 -37.25 -3.20
N GLY A 547 8.50 -36.58 -2.70
CA GLY A 547 7.21 -37.18 -2.35
C GLY A 547 7.19 -37.70 -0.92
N VAL A 548 6.01 -38.16 -0.46
CA VAL A 548 5.80 -38.44 0.97
C VAL A 548 6.81 -39.44 1.55
N GLN A 549 7.64 -38.97 2.49
CA GLN A 549 8.23 -39.78 3.55
C GLN A 549 7.35 -39.64 4.79
N VAL A 550 6.88 -40.77 5.34
CA VAL A 550 6.00 -40.77 6.50
C VAL A 550 6.85 -40.68 7.76
N VAL A 551 7.02 -39.44 8.25
CA VAL A 551 7.37 -39.16 9.64
C VAL A 551 6.17 -38.43 10.23
N VAL A 552 5.34 -39.15 10.97
CA VAL A 552 4.27 -38.56 11.78
C VAL A 552 4.92 -37.96 13.02
N ALA A 553 4.96 -36.64 13.11
CA ALA A 553 5.32 -35.96 14.36
C ALA A 553 4.16 -36.11 15.36
N PRO A 554 4.39 -36.65 16.58
CA PRO A 554 3.36 -36.69 17.61
C PRO A 554 2.98 -35.27 18.06
N GLN A 555 1.69 -34.99 18.18
CA GLN A 555 1.19 -33.72 18.71
C GLN A 555 1.38 -33.70 20.23
N LEU A 556 2.48 -33.10 20.70
CA LEU A 556 2.77 -32.92 22.12
C LEU A 556 3.06 -31.44 22.41
N PHE A 557 2.13 -30.77 23.09
CA PHE A 557 2.29 -29.40 23.56
C PHE A 557 2.64 -29.41 25.05
N ALA A 558 3.93 -29.41 25.37
CA ALA A 558 4.38 -29.36 26.76
C ALA A 558 3.98 -28.03 27.44
N THR A 559 3.47 -28.09 28.67
CA THR A 559 3.17 -26.89 29.45
C THR A 559 4.46 -26.12 29.77
N PRO A 560 4.58 -24.82 29.44
CA PRO A 560 5.76 -24.02 29.78
C PRO A 560 6.02 -24.02 31.30
N PRO A 561 7.28 -24.09 31.78
CA PRO A 561 7.57 -24.22 33.21
C PRO A 561 6.96 -23.13 34.10
N THR A 562 6.92 -21.89 33.63
CA THR A 562 6.27 -20.77 34.36
C THR A 562 4.77 -20.97 34.49
N LEU A 563 4.10 -21.44 33.43
CA LEU A 563 2.66 -21.72 33.44
C LEU A 563 2.33 -23.01 34.19
N ALA A 564 3.25 -23.97 34.25
CA ALA A 564 3.12 -25.12 35.11
C ALA A 564 3.09 -24.70 36.59
N THR A 565 3.95 -23.77 37.01
CA THR A 565 3.91 -23.16 38.35
C THR A 565 2.56 -22.49 38.61
N ASP A 566 2.08 -21.62 37.72
CA ASP A 566 0.76 -20.97 37.83
C ASP A 566 -0.38 -22.00 38.03
N VAL A 567 -0.36 -23.12 37.30
CA VAL A 567 -1.37 -24.19 37.41
C VAL A 567 -1.28 -24.90 38.76
N ILE A 568 -0.08 -25.22 39.25
CA ILE A 568 0.11 -25.86 40.57
C ILE A 568 -0.28 -24.92 41.72
N GLU A 569 -0.02 -23.62 41.59
CA GLU A 569 -0.39 -22.62 42.58
C GLU A 569 -1.90 -22.36 42.62
N ALA A 570 -2.54 -22.18 41.46
CA ALA A 570 -4.01 -22.06 41.37
C ALA A 570 -4.72 -23.34 41.87
N ALA A 571 -4.10 -24.50 41.67
CA ALA A 571 -4.61 -25.77 42.15
C ALA A 571 -4.50 -25.94 43.67
N ASP A 572 -3.73 -25.12 44.40
CA ASP A 572 -3.57 -25.25 45.86
C ASP A 572 -3.27 -26.71 46.28
N ILE A 573 -2.16 -27.24 45.76
CA ILE A 573 -1.70 -28.59 46.06
C ILE A 573 -1.00 -28.61 47.42
N GLN A 574 -1.56 -29.37 48.36
CA GLN A 574 -1.00 -29.62 49.68
C GLN A 574 -0.36 -31.01 49.76
N PRO A 575 0.62 -31.23 50.67
CA PRO A 575 1.22 -32.55 50.86
C PRO A 575 0.18 -33.62 51.17
N GLY A 576 0.24 -34.75 50.47
CA GLY A 576 -0.70 -35.86 50.63
C GLY A 576 -1.98 -35.79 49.79
N HIS A 577 -2.26 -34.71 49.06
CA HIS A 577 -3.36 -34.68 48.09
C HIS A 577 -3.17 -35.76 47.01
N LEU A 578 -4.27 -36.45 46.66
CA LEU A 578 -4.36 -37.27 45.46
C LEU A 578 -4.61 -36.35 44.26
N VAL A 579 -3.73 -36.42 43.26
CA VAL A 579 -3.75 -35.51 42.10
C VAL A 579 -3.84 -36.32 40.81
N LEU A 580 -4.77 -35.96 39.94
CA LEU A 580 -4.89 -36.54 38.60
C LEU A 580 -4.31 -35.58 37.54
N GLU A 581 -3.42 -36.11 36.70
CA GLU A 581 -3.07 -35.53 35.40
C GLU A 581 -3.65 -36.46 34.31
N PRO A 582 -4.73 -36.07 33.58
CA PRO A 582 -5.42 -36.90 32.61
C PRO A 582 -4.79 -36.95 31.20
N ASN A 583 -3.80 -36.10 30.91
CA ASN A 583 -3.16 -35.87 29.63
C ASN A 583 -1.63 -35.63 29.81
N ALA A 584 -0.98 -36.52 30.56
CA ALA A 584 0.26 -36.22 31.27
C ALA A 584 1.49 -35.91 30.39
N GLY A 585 1.53 -36.36 29.14
CA GLY A 585 2.59 -36.05 28.18
C GLY A 585 3.99 -36.42 28.67
N THR A 586 4.90 -35.45 28.70
CA THR A 586 6.26 -35.59 29.28
C THR A 586 6.33 -35.35 30.79
N GLY A 587 5.19 -35.12 31.47
CA GLY A 587 5.13 -34.89 32.92
C GLY A 587 5.25 -33.42 33.35
N ALA A 588 5.01 -32.46 32.46
CA ALA A 588 5.20 -31.03 32.72
C ALA A 588 4.40 -30.48 33.92
N LEU A 589 3.20 -31.04 34.19
CA LEU A 589 2.42 -30.76 35.41
C LEU A 589 2.62 -31.81 36.52
N VAL A 590 3.08 -33.02 36.15
CA VAL A 590 3.32 -34.13 37.09
C VAL A 590 4.48 -33.81 38.03
N TYR A 591 5.65 -33.41 37.52
CA TYR A 591 6.81 -33.17 38.38
C TYR A 591 6.59 -32.00 39.35
N PRO A 592 6.10 -30.82 38.94
CA PRO A 592 5.84 -29.73 39.88
C PRO A 592 4.79 -30.07 40.95
N ALA A 593 3.82 -30.95 40.66
CA ALA A 593 2.89 -31.47 41.67
C ALA A 593 3.58 -32.43 42.66
N LEU A 594 4.48 -33.30 42.20
CA LEU A 594 5.29 -34.17 43.07
C LEU A 594 6.19 -33.37 44.03
N GLU A 595 6.80 -32.27 43.56
CA GLU A 595 7.61 -31.39 44.42
C GLU A 595 6.78 -30.64 45.49
N ARG A 596 5.44 -30.59 45.37
CA ARG A 596 4.51 -30.14 46.43
C ARG A 596 4.09 -31.26 47.40
N GLY A 597 4.58 -32.49 47.21
CA GLY A 597 4.25 -33.65 48.05
C GLY A 597 2.94 -34.35 47.69
N ALA A 598 2.44 -34.19 46.47
CA ALA A 598 1.25 -34.88 45.99
C ALA A 598 1.49 -36.36 45.66
N SER A 599 0.44 -37.18 45.77
CA SER A 599 0.40 -38.51 45.15
C SER A 599 -0.24 -38.39 43.76
N VAL A 600 0.58 -38.36 42.72
CA VAL A 600 0.13 -38.08 41.34
C VAL A 600 -0.19 -39.37 40.57
N THR A 601 -1.41 -39.45 40.04
CA THR A 601 -1.82 -40.42 39.02
C THR A 601 -1.76 -39.76 37.65
N ALA A 602 -0.94 -40.30 36.75
CA ALA A 602 -0.73 -39.79 35.40
C ALA A 602 -1.40 -40.71 34.36
N VAL A 603 -2.28 -40.17 33.52
CA VAL A 603 -2.89 -40.88 32.39
C VAL A 603 -2.28 -40.35 31.09
N GLU A 604 -1.82 -41.26 30.23
CA GLU A 604 -1.20 -40.91 28.95
C GLU A 604 -1.52 -41.96 27.88
N ILE A 605 -2.05 -41.52 26.74
CA ILE A 605 -2.49 -42.40 25.65
C ILE A 605 -1.31 -42.94 24.83
N ASN A 606 -0.20 -42.21 24.77
CA ASN A 606 1.01 -42.57 24.05
C ASN A 606 1.86 -43.59 24.82
N ASP A 607 2.07 -44.77 24.23
CA ASP A 607 2.82 -45.88 24.83
C ASP A 607 4.27 -45.53 25.22
N VAL A 608 4.95 -44.66 24.48
CA VAL A 608 6.34 -44.27 24.77
C VAL A 608 6.40 -43.31 25.96
N LEU A 609 5.52 -42.30 25.97
CA LEU A 609 5.45 -41.32 27.06
C LEU A 609 4.96 -41.95 28.37
N ALA A 610 3.90 -42.77 28.32
CA ALA A 610 3.41 -43.52 29.48
C ALA A 610 4.48 -44.46 30.06
N ARG A 611 5.25 -45.16 29.22
CA ARG A 611 6.38 -45.98 29.68
C ARG A 611 7.49 -45.14 30.32
N THR A 612 7.80 -43.98 29.74
CA THR A 612 8.86 -43.09 30.22
C THR A 612 8.51 -42.51 31.59
N LEU A 613 7.27 -42.03 31.76
CA LEU A 613 6.74 -41.62 33.07
C LEU A 613 6.78 -42.77 34.08
N GLY A 614 6.33 -43.97 33.68
CA GLY A 614 6.34 -45.17 34.54
C GLY A 614 7.73 -45.67 35.00
N LEU A 615 8.83 -45.08 34.53
CA LEU A 615 10.17 -45.33 35.08
C LEU A 615 10.44 -44.52 36.36
N ASP A 616 9.82 -43.35 36.54
CA ASP A 616 9.99 -42.54 37.76
C ASP A 616 9.13 -43.10 38.89
N ARG A 617 9.79 -43.67 39.90
CA ARG A 617 9.15 -44.29 41.08
C ARG A 617 8.50 -43.28 42.04
N ARG A 618 8.60 -41.97 41.78
CA ARG A 618 7.89 -40.93 42.53
C ARG A 618 6.43 -40.77 42.08
N ILE A 619 6.11 -41.13 40.84
CA ILE A 619 4.73 -41.12 40.34
C ILE A 619 3.97 -42.28 40.98
N TYR A 620 2.82 -42.00 41.60
CA TYR A 620 2.05 -43.01 42.35
C TYR A 620 1.48 -44.09 41.41
N LEU A 621 0.93 -43.66 40.27
CA LEU A 621 0.39 -44.55 39.25
C LEU A 621 0.50 -43.91 37.86
N THR A 622 0.97 -44.67 36.87
CA THR A 622 0.93 -44.27 35.45
C THR A 622 0.05 -45.24 34.68
N VAL A 623 -0.95 -44.73 33.95
CA VAL A 623 -1.93 -45.56 33.22
C VAL A 623 -1.96 -45.20 31.74
N ARG A 624 -1.80 -46.23 30.89
CA ARG A 624 -1.78 -46.08 29.43
C ARG A 624 -3.15 -46.39 28.81
N LEU A 625 -4.00 -45.37 28.69
CA LEU A 625 -5.34 -45.44 28.08
C LEU A 625 -5.78 -44.08 27.51
N ASP A 626 -6.86 -44.07 26.72
CA ASP A 626 -7.60 -42.86 26.38
C ASP A 626 -8.42 -42.41 27.59
N PHE A 627 -8.09 -41.25 28.17
CA PHE A 627 -8.74 -40.75 29.38
C PHE A 627 -10.27 -40.65 29.27
N LEU A 628 -10.82 -40.37 28.08
CA LEU A 628 -12.27 -40.30 27.87
C LEU A 628 -12.98 -41.66 27.97
N THR A 629 -12.23 -42.76 28.10
CA THR A 629 -12.75 -44.12 28.32
C THR A 629 -12.69 -44.56 29.79
N LEU A 630 -12.07 -43.77 30.66
CA LEU A 630 -12.03 -44.00 32.09
C LEU A 630 -13.33 -43.51 32.73
N GLU A 631 -13.84 -44.19 33.75
CA GLU A 631 -15.06 -43.79 34.46
C GLU A 631 -14.77 -43.60 35.95
N PRO A 632 -15.40 -42.61 36.62
CA PRO A 632 -15.17 -42.34 38.04
C PRO A 632 -15.73 -43.48 38.91
N SER A 633 -15.00 -43.78 39.98
CA SER A 633 -15.33 -44.77 41.01
C SER A 633 -14.64 -44.38 42.31
N ASP A 634 -14.99 -44.98 43.46
CA ASP A 634 -14.47 -44.57 44.77
C ASP A 634 -12.92 -44.59 44.86
N GLU A 635 -12.28 -45.50 44.13
CA GLU A 635 -10.81 -45.63 44.02
C GLU A 635 -10.18 -44.56 43.08
N TRP A 636 -11.00 -43.90 42.27
CA TRP A 636 -10.63 -42.92 41.23
C TRP A 636 -11.17 -41.51 41.54
N MET A 637 -11.32 -41.17 42.82
CA MET A 637 -11.70 -39.82 43.26
C MET A 637 -10.48 -39.06 43.81
N PHE A 638 -10.25 -37.84 43.29
CA PHE A 638 -9.05 -37.04 43.55
C PHE A 638 -9.36 -35.74 44.28
N ASP A 639 -8.38 -35.27 45.07
CA ASP A 639 -8.45 -34.00 45.78
C ASP A 639 -8.13 -32.83 44.82
N ARG A 640 -7.30 -33.06 43.80
CA ARG A 640 -7.02 -32.11 42.72
C ARG A 640 -6.96 -32.76 41.35
N VAL A 641 -7.27 -31.98 40.32
CA VAL A 641 -6.96 -32.29 38.91
C VAL A 641 -6.14 -31.14 38.35
N VAL A 642 -5.02 -31.44 37.69
CA VAL A 642 -4.25 -30.46 36.92
C VAL A 642 -4.09 -30.99 35.49
N MET A 643 -4.39 -30.17 34.48
CA MET A 643 -4.45 -30.69 33.10
C MET A 643 -4.14 -29.66 32.00
N ASN A 644 -3.41 -30.12 30.98
CA ASN A 644 -3.28 -29.43 29.69
C ASN A 644 -3.86 -30.29 28.55
N PRO A 645 -5.20 -30.37 28.41
CA PRO A 645 -5.85 -31.21 27.42
C PRO A 645 -5.63 -30.76 25.97
N PRO A 646 -5.79 -31.65 24.97
CA PRO A 646 -5.66 -31.29 23.56
C PRO A 646 -6.73 -30.26 23.13
N PHE A 647 -6.30 -29.15 22.51
CA PHE A 647 -7.20 -28.06 22.11
C PHE A 647 -7.99 -28.32 20.81
N GLU A 648 -7.58 -29.29 19.98
CA GLU A 648 -8.18 -29.52 18.66
C GLU A 648 -9.66 -29.88 18.74
N ARG A 649 -10.47 -29.29 17.84
CA ARG A 649 -11.91 -29.55 17.64
C ARG A 649 -12.80 -29.40 18.89
N GLY A 650 -12.28 -28.96 20.04
CA GLY A 650 -13.01 -28.92 21.31
C GLY A 650 -12.82 -30.16 22.19
N ALA A 651 -11.73 -30.88 22.02
CA ALA A 651 -11.36 -31.95 22.93
C ALA A 651 -11.09 -31.40 24.34
N ASP A 652 -10.57 -30.17 24.48
CA ASP A 652 -10.41 -29.43 25.73
C ASP A 652 -11.70 -29.37 26.57
N ILE A 653 -12.80 -28.90 25.98
CA ILE A 653 -14.12 -28.85 26.66
C ILE A 653 -14.52 -30.25 27.15
N LYS A 654 -14.40 -31.28 26.30
CA LYS A 654 -14.78 -32.65 26.65
C LYS A 654 -13.94 -33.23 27.77
N HIS A 655 -12.62 -33.03 27.73
CA HIS A 655 -11.72 -33.52 28.77
C HIS A 655 -11.96 -32.81 30.10
N ILE A 656 -12.21 -31.50 30.09
CA ILE A 656 -12.50 -30.73 31.31
C ILE A 656 -13.87 -31.11 31.90
N GLU A 657 -14.93 -31.19 31.08
CA GLU A 657 -16.26 -31.65 31.50
C GLU A 657 -16.22 -33.08 32.08
N HIS A 658 -15.40 -33.97 31.51
CA HIS A 658 -15.21 -35.34 31.98
C HIS A 658 -14.35 -35.41 33.25
N ALA A 659 -13.21 -34.72 33.31
CA ALA A 659 -12.29 -34.72 34.46
C ALA A 659 -12.92 -34.16 35.73
N ARG A 660 -13.86 -33.20 35.63
CA ARG A 660 -14.63 -32.69 36.77
C ARG A 660 -15.42 -33.80 37.50
N ARG A 661 -15.75 -34.92 36.82
CA ARG A 661 -16.45 -36.08 37.42
C ARG A 661 -15.59 -36.86 38.42
N PHE A 662 -14.28 -36.64 38.43
CA PHE A 662 -13.29 -37.32 39.28
C PHE A 662 -12.93 -36.50 40.53
N LEU A 663 -13.52 -35.32 40.74
CA LEU A 663 -13.28 -34.47 41.91
C LEU A 663 -14.06 -34.94 43.14
N ARG A 664 -13.35 -35.09 44.27
CA ARG A 664 -13.96 -35.22 45.59
C ARG A 664 -14.74 -33.96 46.00
N PRO A 665 -15.66 -34.06 46.99
CA PRO A 665 -16.17 -32.89 47.70
C PRO A 665 -15.00 -32.04 48.27
N GLY A 666 -15.01 -30.74 48.03
CA GLY A 666 -13.90 -29.83 48.36
C GLY A 666 -12.66 -29.96 47.44
N GLY A 667 -12.73 -30.76 46.38
CA GLY A 667 -11.66 -30.86 45.38
C GLY A 667 -11.58 -29.66 44.44
N ARG A 668 -10.50 -29.55 43.67
CA ARG A 668 -10.31 -28.47 42.67
C ARG A 668 -9.66 -28.97 41.39
N LEU A 669 -10.20 -28.56 40.24
CA LEU A 669 -9.62 -28.77 38.92
C LEU A 669 -9.03 -27.45 38.40
N VAL A 670 -7.80 -27.50 37.88
CA VAL A 670 -7.20 -26.41 37.11
C VAL A 670 -6.79 -26.93 35.74
N ALA A 671 -7.35 -26.32 34.71
CA ALA A 671 -7.11 -26.71 33.34
C ALA A 671 -6.63 -25.54 32.48
N ILE A 672 -5.87 -25.87 31.45
CA ILE A 672 -5.54 -24.96 30.36
C ILE A 672 -6.47 -25.29 29.18
N CYS A 673 -7.07 -24.28 28.56
CA CYS A 673 -7.96 -24.46 27.41
C CYS A 673 -7.74 -23.36 26.36
N ALA A 674 -8.29 -23.53 25.15
CA ALA A 674 -8.29 -22.47 24.16
C ALA A 674 -9.27 -21.35 24.54
N ASP A 675 -8.87 -20.09 24.43
CA ASP A 675 -9.69 -18.91 24.76
C ASP A 675 -10.62 -18.50 23.59
N GLY A 676 -11.37 -19.47 23.08
CA GLY A 676 -12.32 -19.29 21.98
C GLY A 676 -13.74 -18.95 22.48
N PRO A 677 -14.59 -18.29 21.66
CA PRO A 677 -15.97 -17.97 22.04
C PRO A 677 -16.79 -19.18 22.50
N ARG A 678 -16.53 -20.37 21.93
CA ARG A 678 -17.19 -21.63 22.32
C ARG A 678 -16.71 -22.13 23.68
N GLN A 679 -15.42 -22.04 23.98
CA GLN A 679 -14.85 -22.43 25.27
C GLN A 679 -15.33 -21.49 26.37
N ARG A 680 -15.30 -20.16 26.14
CA ARG A 680 -15.92 -19.17 27.03
C ARG A 680 -17.38 -19.50 27.34
N ALA A 681 -18.22 -19.63 26.31
CA ALA A 681 -19.63 -19.96 26.48
C ALA A 681 -19.92 -21.30 27.18
N LYS A 682 -18.93 -22.20 27.31
CA LYS A 682 -19.07 -23.53 27.94
C LYS A 682 -18.41 -23.66 29.31
N LEU A 683 -17.26 -23.05 29.51
CA LEU A 683 -16.41 -23.20 30.68
C LEU A 683 -16.54 -22.02 31.65
N GLU A 684 -16.71 -20.80 31.14
CA GLU A 684 -16.88 -19.58 31.96
C GLU A 684 -18.10 -19.66 32.92
N PRO A 685 -19.28 -20.22 32.54
CA PRO A 685 -20.42 -20.38 33.44
C PRO A 685 -20.27 -21.44 34.54
N ILE A 686 -19.23 -22.29 34.46
CA ILE A 686 -18.96 -23.38 35.41
C ILE A 686 -17.62 -23.22 36.14
N ALA A 687 -16.94 -22.09 35.93
CA ALA A 687 -15.64 -21.78 36.49
C ALA A 687 -15.78 -20.96 37.79
N ALA A 688 -14.91 -21.24 38.75
CA ALA A 688 -14.64 -20.35 39.88
C ALA A 688 -13.72 -19.19 39.46
N GLU A 689 -12.77 -19.46 38.55
CA GLU A 689 -11.93 -18.44 37.89
C GLU A 689 -11.76 -18.82 36.41
N TYR A 690 -11.93 -17.85 35.50
CA TYR A 690 -11.59 -17.99 34.09
C TYR A 690 -10.63 -16.84 33.70
N ARG A 691 -9.35 -17.14 33.57
CA ARG A 691 -8.28 -16.16 33.35
C ARG A 691 -7.67 -16.33 31.98
N ALA A 692 -7.92 -15.37 31.08
CA ALA A 692 -7.20 -15.29 29.81
C ALA A 692 -5.69 -15.14 30.07
N LEU A 693 -4.88 -15.99 29.46
CA LEU A 693 -3.43 -15.93 29.55
C LEU A 693 -2.90 -14.94 28.49
N PRO A 694 -1.74 -14.30 28.72
CA PRO A 694 -1.11 -13.43 27.74
C PRO A 694 -1.00 -14.05 26.34
N ALA A 695 -1.20 -13.23 25.30
CA ALA A 695 -1.08 -13.68 23.92
C ALA A 695 0.34 -14.24 23.67
N GLY A 696 0.41 -15.53 23.32
CA GLY A 696 1.69 -16.24 23.17
C GLY A 696 2.26 -16.84 24.45
N SER A 697 1.49 -17.06 25.53
CA SER A 697 1.93 -17.86 26.68
C SER A 697 2.43 -19.26 26.29
N PHE A 698 1.89 -19.84 25.21
CA PHE A 698 2.36 -21.10 24.62
C PHE A 698 3.29 -20.91 23.40
N LYS A 699 3.81 -19.71 23.15
CA LYS A 699 4.71 -19.44 22.01
C LYS A 699 5.99 -20.27 22.06
N ALA A 700 6.54 -20.48 23.26
CA ALA A 700 7.71 -21.35 23.49
C ALA A 700 7.37 -22.85 23.35
N ALA A 701 6.12 -23.24 23.60
CA ALA A 701 5.61 -24.60 23.42
C ALA A 701 4.94 -24.81 22.05
N GLY A 702 4.99 -23.80 21.18
CA GLY A 702 4.62 -23.92 19.78
C GLY A 702 3.17 -23.68 19.39
N THR A 703 2.36 -22.95 20.16
CA THR A 703 1.04 -22.51 19.67
C THR A 703 0.76 -21.03 19.92
N MET A 704 0.16 -20.40 18.90
CA MET A 704 -0.35 -19.02 18.91
C MET A 704 -1.85 -18.95 19.22
N VAL A 705 -2.47 -20.08 19.59
CA VAL A 705 -3.84 -20.10 20.12
C VAL A 705 -3.86 -19.30 21.42
N ASN A 706 -4.73 -18.29 21.52
CA ASN A 706 -5.01 -17.65 22.80
C ASN A 706 -5.51 -18.72 23.76
N THR A 707 -4.98 -18.76 24.97
CA THR A 707 -5.30 -19.79 25.98
C THR A 707 -5.84 -19.13 27.23
N ALA A 708 -6.66 -19.85 27.97
CA ALA A 708 -7.15 -19.44 29.28
C ALA A 708 -6.84 -20.54 30.31
N LEU A 709 -6.52 -20.10 31.52
CA LEU A 709 -6.51 -20.94 32.71
C LEU A 709 -7.92 -20.92 33.29
N VAL A 710 -8.50 -22.09 33.51
CA VAL A 710 -9.82 -22.26 34.12
C VAL A 710 -9.70 -23.05 35.41
N VAL A 711 -10.22 -22.48 36.50
CA VAL A 711 -10.34 -23.12 37.81
C VAL A 711 -11.79 -23.52 38.02
N ILE A 712 -12.03 -24.77 38.38
CA ILE A 712 -13.35 -25.31 38.70
C ILE A 712 -13.27 -25.98 40.06
N ASP A 713 -14.04 -25.47 41.02
CA ASP A 713 -14.20 -26.13 42.32
C ASP A 713 -15.15 -27.34 42.19
N GLY A 714 -14.86 -28.39 42.97
CA GLY A 714 -15.67 -29.59 43.05
C GLY A 714 -16.98 -29.37 43.82
N PRO A 715 -17.76 -30.43 44.08
CA PRO A 715 -18.92 -30.36 44.95
C PRO A 715 -18.56 -29.76 46.32
N PRO A 716 -19.44 -29.00 46.98
CA PRO A 716 -19.15 -28.51 48.33
C PRO A 716 -18.92 -29.69 49.29
N PRO A 717 -18.02 -29.57 50.28
CA PRO A 717 -17.93 -30.55 51.35
C PRO A 717 -19.30 -30.65 52.06
N GLY A 718 -19.76 -31.89 52.27
CA GLY A 718 -21.04 -32.20 52.91
C GLY A 718 -20.99 -32.20 54.43
#